data_AF-A0A2E6C0K1-F1
#
_entry.id   AF-A0A2E6C0K1-F1
#
_cell.length_a   1.000
_cell.length_b   1.000
_cell.length_c   1.000
_cell.angle_alpha   90.00
_cell.angle_beta   90.00
_cell.angle_gamma   90.00
#
_symmetry.space_group_name_H-M   'P 1'
#
loop_
_entity.id
_entity.type
_entity.pdbx_description
1 polymer ?
#
loop_
_entity_poly.entity_id
_entity_poly.type
_entity_poly.pdbx_seq_one_letter_code
_entity_poly.pdbx_strand_id
1 'polypeptide(L)'
;MAIGLEVALLPGFAIARRLDSEGDWKRHLMLSPAIGLLVCYGLAGFTSIFEMTLSTLTYLLIIANIIAIIAIRVELNPIPKEVTIERNPWFWIFTIIACFIAITPLTYMRPMGVDWIGFASLADAVSRNGGFILSEPSVGKWLYPPAFPTLAAWLPGSSLDGVFYLGVMSFVALLLGIAAVGEKMGCGHWTIMAMLLAPALFAKNLDSGYPTVASQLGLVVVLLMFGEKLRWEIVAITTVIVAMVHPTGLIYLTTLIVSQLIVSKRDSFSLADSIQSLILGGSIIVVLIALAPAFDGTAVFAEYGWQGGGPMLIYAGLLLPLGLWAAWTLRGDKNAMILTLWLAMNWVLSGVHIFDGLTGVTLLSMLSYALYSMSMHAFHIPLAALVGMRLSKLEGGISSDGGRAIMIATLLLCGIAHSALSELSKHDELHAISNGDSALIDGLEHLPEGSIVYAENEHWGHIYSIPEHIGITTVPTLGILKQEFSIQNAATTAIVTDDIERLKKLGITHAIASPKGVMMQYIQASTHWEKMWSSGASTLYVLEDDMMVSDFIAVEGDNMRIDPWSGLRERDPFELGDYRSYITEGRHTFSVNDSFAYEVCIMTEFVGEVSATINSREISGSGWYNTCVYAGGGGFEIDINSEPEFWINPLGASGRGDMLFDETGIRIHWIEIIYLA
;
A
#
# COMPACT_ATOMS: atom_id res chain seq x y z
N MET A 1 -18.43 -3.87 7.41
CA MET A 1 -17.53 -3.10 6.52
C MET A 1 -18.17 -2.68 5.20
N ALA A 2 -18.64 -3.61 4.35
CA ALA A 2 -19.27 -3.28 3.05
C ALA A 2 -20.40 -2.24 3.14
N ILE A 3 -21.25 -2.33 4.16
CA ILE A 3 -22.37 -1.39 4.41
C ILE A 3 -21.89 0.06 4.56
N GLY A 4 -20.68 0.29 5.10
CA GLY A 4 -20.12 1.63 5.27
C GLY A 4 -19.78 2.30 3.94
N LEU A 5 -19.35 1.55 2.93
CA LEU A 5 -18.99 2.08 1.62
C LEU A 5 -20.20 2.21 0.68
N GLU A 6 -21.30 1.52 0.96
CA GLU A 6 -22.56 1.65 0.20
C GLU A 6 -23.11 3.08 0.23
N VAL A 7 -22.78 3.88 1.25
CA VAL A 7 -23.17 5.29 1.37
C VAL A 7 -22.62 6.16 0.23
N ALA A 8 -21.60 5.69 -0.48
CA ALA A 8 -21.04 6.37 -1.65
C ALA A 8 -21.95 6.23 -2.89
N LEU A 9 -22.73 5.15 -2.99
CA LEU A 9 -23.40 4.78 -4.25
C LEU A 9 -24.48 5.79 -4.67
N LEU A 10 -25.34 6.23 -3.77
CA LEU A 10 -26.43 7.17 -4.11
C LEU A 10 -25.90 8.55 -4.52
N PRO A 11 -25.02 9.22 -3.75
CA PRO A 11 -24.39 10.47 -4.18
C PRO A 11 -23.67 10.32 -5.52
N GLY A 12 -22.90 9.24 -5.68
CA GLY A 12 -22.19 8.94 -6.91
C GLY A 12 -23.11 8.80 -8.12
N PHE A 13 -24.21 8.07 -7.98
CA PHE A 13 -25.19 7.85 -9.06
C PHE A 13 -25.92 9.15 -9.43
N ALA A 14 -26.33 9.95 -8.44
CA ALA A 14 -26.98 11.24 -8.66
C ALA A 14 -26.08 12.21 -9.45
N ILE A 15 -24.78 12.24 -9.12
CA ILE A 15 -23.81 13.09 -9.82
C ILE A 15 -23.49 12.51 -11.20
N ALA A 16 -23.33 11.18 -11.34
CA ALA A 16 -23.04 10.51 -12.61
C ALA A 16 -24.09 10.86 -13.69
N ARG A 17 -25.39 10.81 -13.35
CA ARG A 17 -26.48 11.19 -14.27
C ARG A 17 -26.37 12.63 -14.80
N ARG A 18 -25.82 13.55 -14.00
CA ARG A 18 -25.68 14.97 -14.37
C ARG A 18 -24.38 15.26 -15.12
N LEU A 19 -23.30 14.58 -14.76
CA LEU A 19 -22.01 14.72 -15.44
C LEU A 19 -22.03 14.04 -16.81
N ASP A 20 -22.75 12.93 -16.93
CA ASP A 20 -22.81 12.11 -18.12
C ASP A 20 -24.24 11.95 -18.64
N SER A 21 -24.81 13.04 -19.16
CA SER A 21 -26.20 13.06 -19.66
C SER A 21 -26.46 12.15 -20.86
N GLU A 22 -25.41 11.67 -21.51
CA GLU A 22 -25.49 10.76 -22.66
C GLU A 22 -25.38 9.28 -22.24
N GLY A 23 -25.15 9.01 -20.96
CA GLY A 23 -25.01 7.67 -20.43
C GLY A 23 -26.33 6.98 -20.19
N ASP A 24 -26.33 5.66 -20.34
CA ASP A 24 -27.40 4.83 -19.82
C ASP A 24 -27.18 4.55 -18.33
N TRP A 25 -28.20 3.96 -17.69
CA TRP A 25 -28.16 3.68 -16.25
C TRP A 25 -27.01 2.74 -15.85
N LYS A 26 -26.56 1.87 -16.76
CA LYS A 26 -25.44 0.94 -16.49
C LYS A 26 -24.12 1.69 -16.42
N ARG A 27 -23.88 2.62 -17.36
CA ARG A 27 -22.69 3.49 -17.32
C ARG A 27 -22.70 4.36 -16.07
N HIS A 28 -23.85 4.91 -15.68
CA HIS A 28 -23.98 5.68 -14.44
C HIS A 28 -23.73 4.84 -13.18
N LEU A 29 -24.18 3.58 -13.16
CA LEU A 29 -23.91 2.66 -12.06
C LEU A 29 -22.42 2.33 -11.95
N MET A 30 -21.71 2.18 -13.07
CA MET A 30 -20.26 1.96 -13.05
C MET A 30 -19.47 3.20 -12.60
N LEU A 31 -19.96 4.40 -12.91
CA LEU A 31 -19.34 5.66 -12.44
C LEU A 31 -19.63 5.96 -10.97
N SER A 32 -20.74 5.44 -10.44
CA SER A 32 -21.25 5.74 -9.10
C SER A 32 -20.22 5.47 -7.99
N PRO A 33 -19.54 4.31 -7.91
CA PRO A 33 -18.52 4.08 -6.88
C PRO A 33 -17.39 5.13 -6.89
N ALA A 34 -16.85 5.47 -8.06
CA ALA A 34 -15.72 6.40 -8.16
C ALA A 34 -16.12 7.82 -7.72
N ILE A 35 -17.24 8.32 -8.24
CA ILE A 35 -17.73 9.67 -7.94
C ILE A 35 -18.24 9.75 -6.49
N GLY A 36 -18.89 8.69 -6.02
CA GLY A 36 -19.38 8.56 -4.66
C GLY A 36 -18.27 8.60 -3.62
N LEU A 37 -17.20 7.82 -3.84
CA LEU A 37 -16.04 7.82 -2.96
C LEU A 37 -15.34 9.18 -2.94
N LEU A 38 -15.26 9.89 -4.07
CA LEU A 38 -14.78 11.29 -4.06
C LEU A 38 -15.61 12.20 -3.16
N VAL A 39 -16.94 12.05 -3.15
CA VAL A 39 -17.81 12.80 -2.22
C VAL A 39 -17.48 12.42 -0.78
N CYS A 40 -17.36 11.13 -0.46
CA CYS A 40 -16.99 10.66 0.87
C CYS A 40 -15.63 11.19 1.32
N TYR A 41 -14.62 11.14 0.45
CA TYR A 41 -13.29 11.71 0.71
C TYR A 41 -13.34 13.23 0.90
N GLY A 42 -14.11 13.93 0.08
CA GLY A 42 -14.31 15.38 0.22
C GLY A 42 -14.88 15.74 1.59
N LEU A 43 -15.89 15.00 2.05
CA LEU A 43 -16.49 15.19 3.36
C LEU A 43 -15.55 14.80 4.50
N ALA A 44 -14.83 13.68 4.39
CA ALA A 44 -13.87 13.24 5.40
C ALA A 44 -12.68 14.21 5.53
N GLY A 45 -12.14 14.68 4.41
CA GLY A 45 -11.10 15.71 4.39
C GLY A 45 -11.59 17.02 4.99
N PHE A 46 -12.81 17.45 4.64
CA PHE A 46 -13.43 18.63 5.23
C PHE A 46 -13.58 18.50 6.74
N THR A 47 -14.10 17.38 7.26
CA THR A 47 -14.27 17.19 8.70
C THR A 47 -12.94 17.27 9.45
N SER A 48 -11.88 16.67 8.91
CA SER A 48 -10.58 16.69 9.57
C SER A 48 -9.91 18.07 9.53
N ILE A 49 -9.95 18.78 8.40
CA ILE A 49 -9.38 20.13 8.28
C ILE A 49 -10.02 21.13 9.26
N PHE A 50 -11.32 20.97 9.51
CA PHE A 50 -12.07 21.81 10.45
C PHE A 50 -12.15 21.22 11.87
N GLU A 51 -11.32 20.22 12.19
CA GLU A 51 -11.23 19.60 13.52
C GLU A 51 -12.60 19.12 14.06
N MET A 52 -13.45 18.60 13.15
CA MET A 52 -14.77 18.07 13.46
C MET A 52 -14.70 16.58 13.82
N THR A 53 -15.64 16.11 14.64
CA THR A 53 -15.71 14.71 15.08
C THR A 53 -16.17 13.74 13.99
N LEU A 54 -15.85 12.44 14.13
CA LEU A 54 -16.35 11.38 13.24
C LEU A 54 -17.89 11.26 13.25
N SER A 55 -18.56 11.66 14.33
CA SER A 55 -20.02 11.76 14.36
C SER A 55 -20.52 12.83 13.38
N THR A 56 -19.80 13.95 13.23
CA THR A 56 -20.12 14.99 12.26
C THR A 56 -19.99 14.46 10.83
N LEU A 57 -18.95 13.69 10.53
CA LEU A 57 -18.80 13.00 9.24
C LEU A 57 -20.01 12.11 8.94
N THR A 58 -20.48 11.34 9.94
CA THR A 58 -21.67 10.49 9.80
C THR A 58 -22.90 11.31 9.39
N TYR A 59 -23.16 12.45 10.04
CA TYR A 59 -24.29 13.32 9.68
C TYR A 59 -24.15 13.91 8.28
N LEU A 60 -22.93 14.33 7.88
CA LEU A 60 -22.68 14.84 6.54
C LEU A 60 -22.92 13.77 5.47
N LEU A 61 -22.52 12.52 5.70
CA LEU A 61 -22.76 11.41 4.78
C LEU A 61 -24.26 11.08 4.66
N ILE A 62 -25.01 11.13 5.76
CA ILE A 62 -26.48 10.97 5.74
C ILE A 62 -27.11 12.11 4.93
N ILE A 63 -26.72 13.36 5.18
CA ILE A 63 -27.23 14.53 4.44
C ILE A 63 -26.92 14.39 2.95
N ALA A 64 -25.71 13.99 2.58
CA ALA A 64 -25.32 13.78 1.19
C ALA A 64 -26.21 12.73 0.50
N ASN A 65 -26.54 11.63 1.19
CA ASN A 65 -27.46 10.60 0.70
C ASN A 65 -28.89 11.12 0.55
N ILE A 66 -29.40 11.91 1.52
CA ILE A 66 -30.72 12.55 1.43
C ILE A 66 -30.78 13.50 0.23
N ILE A 67 -29.75 14.35 0.05
CA ILE A 67 -29.65 15.26 -1.10
C ILE A 67 -29.60 14.47 -2.40
N ALA A 68 -28.88 13.34 -2.46
CA ALA A 68 -28.82 12.49 -3.64
C ALA A 68 -30.19 11.91 -3.99
N ILE A 69 -30.94 11.40 -3.01
CA ILE A 69 -32.32 10.89 -3.20
C ILE A 69 -33.23 12.01 -3.73
N ILE A 70 -33.14 13.20 -3.15
CA ILE A 70 -33.90 14.37 -3.60
C ILE A 70 -33.49 14.71 -5.04
N ALA A 71 -32.20 14.78 -5.36
CA ALA A 71 -31.71 15.12 -6.69
C ALA A 71 -32.15 14.11 -7.76
N ILE A 72 -32.20 12.82 -7.43
CA ILE A 72 -32.70 11.75 -8.30
C ILE A 72 -34.22 11.85 -8.49
N ARG A 73 -34.98 12.17 -7.42
CA ARG A 73 -36.45 12.31 -7.48
C ARG A 73 -36.94 13.62 -8.09
N VAL A 74 -36.22 14.72 -7.85
CA VAL A 74 -36.54 16.10 -8.27
C VAL A 74 -35.94 16.40 -9.66
N GLU A 75 -35.60 15.39 -10.45
CA GLU A 75 -35.66 15.53 -11.92
C GLU A 75 -37.11 15.87 -12.31
N LEU A 76 -37.46 17.15 -12.16
CA LEU A 76 -38.76 17.75 -12.41
C LEU A 76 -38.99 17.70 -13.93
N ASN A 77 -39.76 16.71 -14.37
CA ASN A 77 -40.07 16.37 -15.76
C ASN A 77 -38.86 15.85 -16.57
N PRO A 78 -38.43 14.59 -16.37
CA PRO A 78 -37.56 13.98 -17.35
C PRO A 78 -38.39 13.79 -18.62
N ILE A 79 -37.97 14.35 -19.73
CA ILE A 79 -38.23 13.69 -21.01
C ILE A 79 -37.23 12.54 -21.00
N PRO A 80 -37.64 11.28 -20.73
CA PRO A 80 -36.69 10.17 -20.71
C PRO A 80 -36.15 10.03 -22.14
N LYS A 81 -34.94 10.56 -22.38
CA LYS A 81 -34.12 10.07 -23.47
C LYS A 81 -33.61 8.71 -22.99
N GLU A 82 -34.35 7.65 -23.32
CA GLU A 82 -33.81 6.30 -23.21
C GLU A 82 -32.61 6.20 -24.17
N VAL A 83 -31.42 6.40 -23.63
CA VAL A 83 -30.19 6.09 -24.33
C VAL A 83 -29.89 4.63 -24.02
N THR A 84 -30.02 3.75 -25.01
CA THR A 84 -29.61 2.35 -24.89
C THR A 84 -28.27 2.16 -25.56
N ILE A 85 -27.24 1.81 -24.78
CA ILE A 85 -25.89 1.55 -25.29
C ILE A 85 -25.70 0.04 -25.39
N GLU A 86 -25.56 -0.47 -26.62
CA GLU A 86 -25.21 -1.87 -26.86
C GLU A 86 -23.75 -2.12 -26.48
N ARG A 87 -23.55 -3.08 -25.58
CA ARG A 87 -22.21 -3.49 -25.11
C ARG A 87 -21.90 -4.89 -25.58
N ASN A 88 -20.69 -5.06 -26.10
CA ASN A 88 -20.15 -6.38 -26.36
C ASN A 88 -20.00 -7.16 -25.03
N PRO A 89 -20.34 -8.46 -24.96
CA PRO A 89 -20.07 -9.30 -23.78
C PRO A 89 -18.65 -9.18 -23.22
N TRP A 90 -17.65 -9.00 -24.09
CA TRP A 90 -16.25 -8.82 -23.68
C TRP A 90 -16.03 -7.61 -22.75
N PHE A 91 -16.87 -6.58 -22.85
CA PHE A 91 -16.83 -5.45 -21.92
C PHE A 91 -17.06 -5.90 -20.48
N TRP A 92 -18.10 -6.70 -20.25
CA TRP A 92 -18.42 -7.21 -18.93
C TRP A 92 -17.39 -8.22 -18.46
N ILE A 93 -16.92 -9.10 -19.35
CA ILE A 93 -15.89 -10.11 -19.02
C ILE A 93 -14.62 -9.43 -18.51
N PHE A 94 -14.05 -8.48 -19.27
CA PHE A 94 -12.82 -7.80 -18.85
C PHE A 94 -13.02 -6.92 -17.62
N THR A 95 -14.18 -6.28 -17.48
CA THR A 95 -14.51 -5.49 -16.28
C THR A 95 -14.57 -6.39 -15.03
N ILE A 96 -15.21 -7.56 -15.13
CA ILE A 96 -15.29 -8.53 -14.04
C ILE A 96 -13.90 -9.08 -13.70
N ILE A 97 -13.11 -9.47 -14.70
CA ILE A 97 -11.73 -9.94 -14.49
C ILE A 97 -10.90 -8.88 -13.76
N ALA A 98 -10.95 -7.62 -14.21
CA ALA A 98 -10.21 -6.54 -13.58
C ALA A 98 -10.63 -6.31 -12.12
N CYS A 99 -11.93 -6.29 -11.84
CA CYS A 99 -12.42 -6.14 -10.46
C CYS A 99 -12.05 -7.34 -9.59
N PHE A 100 -12.11 -8.55 -10.15
CA PHE A 100 -11.78 -9.78 -9.42
C PHE A 100 -10.30 -9.84 -9.05
N ILE A 101 -9.39 -9.52 -9.98
CA ILE A 101 -7.96 -9.41 -9.69
C ILE A 101 -7.71 -8.30 -8.65
N ALA A 102 -8.39 -7.15 -8.76
CA ALA A 102 -8.25 -6.06 -7.79
C ALA A 102 -8.68 -6.42 -6.37
N ILE A 103 -9.69 -7.29 -6.23
CA ILE A 103 -10.23 -7.76 -4.94
C ILE A 103 -9.41 -8.91 -4.36
N THR A 104 -8.68 -9.67 -5.20
CA THR A 104 -7.90 -10.85 -4.77
C THR A 104 -7.04 -10.60 -3.52
N PRO A 105 -6.32 -9.45 -3.36
CA PRO A 105 -5.54 -9.21 -2.15
C PRO A 105 -6.32 -9.30 -0.84
N LEU A 106 -7.65 -9.06 -0.82
CA LEU A 106 -8.45 -9.20 0.40
C LEU A 106 -8.48 -10.64 0.95
N THR A 107 -8.07 -11.64 0.17
CA THR A 107 -7.96 -13.01 0.67
C THR A 107 -6.72 -13.24 1.54
N TYR A 108 -5.78 -12.29 1.60
CA TYR A 108 -4.51 -12.45 2.32
C TYR A 108 -4.61 -12.09 3.81
N MET A 109 -5.80 -11.70 4.29
CA MET A 109 -6.09 -11.19 5.65
C MET A 109 -5.41 -9.85 5.99
N ARG A 110 -4.21 -9.58 5.48
CA ARG A 110 -3.46 -8.33 5.65
C ARG A 110 -2.75 -7.93 4.34
N PRO A 111 -2.43 -6.64 4.12
CA PRO A 111 -1.72 -6.22 2.92
C PRO A 111 -0.25 -6.71 2.89
N MET A 112 0.31 -6.81 1.68
CA MET A 112 1.71 -7.25 1.47
C MET A 112 2.73 -6.10 1.53
N GLY A 113 2.32 -4.88 1.16
CA GLY A 113 3.17 -3.69 1.29
C GLY A 113 3.38 -3.25 2.75
N VAL A 114 4.13 -2.17 2.95
CA VAL A 114 4.42 -1.60 4.28
C VAL A 114 3.64 -0.33 4.59
N ASP A 115 3.22 0.41 3.55
CA ASP A 115 2.56 1.72 3.68
C ASP A 115 1.27 1.67 4.53
N TRP A 116 0.54 0.54 4.49
CA TRP A 116 -0.69 0.36 5.29
C TRP A 116 -0.48 0.51 6.79
N ILE A 117 0.70 0.17 7.33
CA ILE A 117 1.00 0.22 8.77
C ILE A 117 0.92 1.67 9.25
N GLY A 118 1.51 2.57 8.46
CA GLY A 118 1.41 4.01 8.69
C GLY A 118 -0.02 4.51 8.57
N PHE A 119 -0.77 4.08 7.54
CA PHE A 119 -2.15 4.53 7.35
C PHE A 119 -3.08 4.03 8.45
N ALA A 120 -2.89 2.79 8.93
CA ALA A 120 -3.63 2.22 10.04
C ALA A 120 -3.35 3.00 11.33
N SER A 121 -2.10 3.37 11.58
CA SER A 121 -1.71 4.21 12.72
C SER A 121 -2.33 5.61 12.65
N LEU A 122 -2.40 6.23 11.46
CA LEU A 122 -3.09 7.51 11.27
C LEU A 122 -4.60 7.38 11.50
N ALA A 123 -5.23 6.32 10.99
CA ALA A 123 -6.66 6.08 11.17
C ALA A 123 -7.00 5.81 12.65
N ASP A 124 -6.16 5.03 13.34
CA ASP A 124 -6.25 4.79 14.77
C ASP A 124 -6.13 6.09 15.58
N ALA A 125 -5.14 6.93 15.25
CA ALA A 125 -4.98 8.24 15.89
C ALA A 125 -6.21 9.15 15.69
N VAL A 126 -6.83 9.15 14.49
CA VAL A 126 -8.08 9.90 14.25
C VAL A 126 -9.23 9.35 15.07
N SER A 127 -9.35 8.03 15.18
CA SER A 127 -10.39 7.37 15.97
C SER A 127 -10.30 7.73 17.45
N ARG A 128 -9.09 7.72 18.01
CA ARG A 128 -8.84 7.98 19.45
C ARG A 128 -8.80 9.47 19.80
N ASN A 129 -8.05 10.26 19.03
CA ASN A 129 -7.70 11.63 19.38
C ASN A 129 -8.45 12.68 18.55
N GLY A 130 -9.27 12.27 17.57
CA GLY A 130 -9.95 13.18 16.65
C GLY A 130 -9.02 13.85 15.62
N GLY A 131 -7.75 13.45 15.54
CA GLY A 131 -6.76 14.04 14.65
C GLY A 131 -5.45 13.26 14.61
N PHE A 132 -4.44 13.81 13.96
CA PHE A 132 -3.14 13.15 13.74
C PHE A 132 -2.14 13.40 14.85
N ILE A 133 -2.58 13.32 16.11
CA ILE A 133 -1.74 13.58 17.30
C ILE A 133 -1.13 12.26 17.78
N LEU A 134 0.17 12.30 18.12
CA LEU A 134 0.86 11.14 18.67
C LEU A 134 0.29 10.76 20.04
N SER A 135 0.30 9.47 20.35
CA SER A 135 -0.06 8.98 21.68
C SER A 135 1.13 9.08 22.63
N GLU A 136 0.85 9.27 23.92
CA GLU A 136 1.88 9.16 24.96
C GLU A 136 2.60 7.81 24.87
N PRO A 137 3.90 7.74 25.17
CA PRO A 137 4.77 8.77 25.75
C PRO A 137 5.38 9.76 24.74
N SER A 138 5.06 9.64 23.45
CA SER A 138 5.57 10.56 22.41
C SER A 138 4.70 11.81 22.30
N VAL A 139 5.32 12.96 21.99
CA VAL A 139 4.61 14.23 21.76
C VAL A 139 4.90 14.72 20.36
N GLY A 140 3.85 15.05 19.62
CA GLY A 140 3.96 15.54 18.25
C GLY A 140 2.70 15.28 17.44
N LYS A 141 2.83 15.44 16.12
CA LYS A 141 1.76 15.15 15.17
C LYS A 141 2.28 14.73 13.80
N TRP A 142 1.48 13.97 13.07
CA TRP A 142 1.70 13.77 11.64
C TRP A 142 1.10 14.90 10.81
N LEU A 143 1.79 15.29 9.76
CA LEU A 143 1.28 16.12 8.69
C LEU A 143 1.07 15.25 7.45
N TYR A 144 -0.19 14.96 7.15
CA TYR A 144 -0.60 14.12 6.02
C TYR A 144 -1.97 14.57 5.46
N PRO A 145 -2.24 14.41 4.15
CA PRO A 145 -3.56 14.65 3.57
C PRO A 145 -4.66 13.85 4.30
N PRO A 146 -5.68 14.52 4.85
CA PRO A 146 -6.50 13.88 5.87
C PRO A 146 -7.61 12.96 5.36
N ALA A 147 -8.02 13.09 4.09
CA ALA A 147 -9.28 12.50 3.63
C ALA A 147 -9.28 10.97 3.71
N PHE A 148 -8.18 10.32 3.32
CA PHE A 148 -8.10 8.86 3.32
C PHE A 148 -8.07 8.26 4.74
N PRO A 149 -7.16 8.67 5.64
CA PRO A 149 -7.14 8.12 7.00
C PRO A 149 -8.41 8.44 7.79
N THR A 150 -9.00 9.63 7.59
CA THR A 150 -10.25 10.00 8.28
C THR A 150 -11.43 9.15 7.84
N LEU A 151 -11.54 8.86 6.53
CA LEU A 151 -12.59 7.97 6.04
C LEU A 151 -12.35 6.52 6.48
N ALA A 152 -11.10 6.07 6.52
CA ALA A 152 -10.74 4.75 7.03
C ALA A 152 -11.09 4.60 8.52
N ALA A 153 -10.78 5.61 9.35
CA ALA A 153 -11.14 5.65 10.77
C ALA A 153 -12.66 5.65 11.02
N TRP A 154 -13.44 6.18 10.08
CA TRP A 154 -14.90 6.18 10.17
C TRP A 154 -15.54 4.82 9.85
N LEU A 155 -14.84 3.95 9.11
CA LEU A 155 -15.38 2.64 8.77
C LEU A 155 -15.46 1.75 10.02
N PRO A 156 -16.48 0.88 10.13
CA PRO A 156 -16.58 -0.04 11.25
C PRO A 156 -15.49 -1.11 11.16
N GLY A 157 -14.90 -1.50 12.30
CA GLY A 157 -13.85 -2.51 12.38
C GLY A 157 -12.55 -1.95 12.95
N SER A 158 -11.46 -2.70 12.81
CA SER A 158 -10.12 -2.21 13.18
C SER A 158 -9.62 -1.15 12.19
N SER A 159 -8.65 -0.34 12.62
CA SER A 159 -7.98 0.65 11.77
C SER A 159 -7.33 0.00 10.53
N LEU A 160 -6.72 -1.17 10.71
CA LEU A 160 -6.18 -2.02 9.65
C LEU A 160 -7.24 -2.38 8.61
N ASP A 161 -8.35 -2.95 9.06
CA ASP A 161 -9.42 -3.36 8.15
C ASP A 161 -9.95 -2.16 7.38
N GLY A 162 -10.24 -1.05 8.09
CA GLY A 162 -10.73 0.19 7.49
C GLY A 162 -9.85 0.66 6.34
N VAL A 163 -8.53 0.69 6.54
CA VAL A 163 -7.54 1.04 5.51
C VAL A 163 -7.54 0.05 4.36
N PHE A 164 -7.52 -1.25 4.65
CA PHE A 164 -7.39 -2.29 3.64
C PHE A 164 -8.61 -2.34 2.71
N TYR A 165 -9.82 -2.39 3.28
CA TYR A 165 -11.06 -2.43 2.51
C TYR A 165 -11.27 -1.12 1.73
N LEU A 166 -11.04 0.05 2.34
CA LEU A 166 -11.19 1.32 1.64
C LEU A 166 -10.23 1.43 0.46
N GLY A 167 -8.99 0.98 0.64
CA GLY A 167 -7.97 0.97 -0.39
C GLY A 167 -8.35 0.11 -1.59
N VAL A 168 -8.66 -1.17 -1.35
CA VAL A 168 -9.04 -2.10 -2.41
C VAL A 168 -10.31 -1.64 -3.13
N MET A 169 -11.32 -1.18 -2.39
CA MET A 169 -12.58 -0.72 -2.98
C MET A 169 -12.42 0.59 -3.77
N SER A 170 -11.48 1.44 -3.40
CA SER A 170 -11.12 2.62 -4.21
C SER A 170 -10.49 2.22 -5.54
N PHE A 171 -9.69 1.17 -5.57
CA PHE A 171 -9.12 0.66 -6.81
C PHE A 171 -10.19 0.01 -7.71
N VAL A 172 -11.10 -0.79 -7.13
CA VAL A 172 -12.26 -1.34 -7.86
C VAL A 172 -13.12 -0.21 -8.44
N ALA A 173 -13.41 0.83 -7.65
CA ALA A 173 -14.15 1.99 -8.11
C ALA A 173 -13.43 2.71 -9.27
N LEU A 174 -12.11 2.85 -9.20
CA LEU A 174 -11.30 3.42 -10.27
C LEU A 174 -11.42 2.59 -11.56
N LEU A 175 -11.31 1.26 -11.48
CA LEU A 175 -11.43 0.37 -12.65
C LEU A 175 -12.81 0.46 -13.31
N LEU A 176 -13.89 0.48 -12.52
CA LEU A 176 -15.25 0.69 -13.01
C LEU A 176 -15.41 2.07 -13.67
N GLY A 177 -14.85 3.11 -13.05
CA GLY A 177 -14.84 4.46 -13.60
C GLY A 177 -14.09 4.56 -14.93
N ILE A 178 -12.91 3.93 -15.04
CA ILE A 178 -12.12 3.90 -16.28
C ILE A 178 -12.81 3.08 -17.37
N ALA A 179 -13.47 1.97 -17.03
CA ALA A 179 -14.28 1.21 -17.99
C ALA A 179 -15.44 2.05 -18.55
N ALA A 180 -16.14 2.78 -17.69
CA ALA A 180 -17.21 3.69 -18.09
C ALA A 180 -16.71 4.88 -18.93
N VAL A 181 -15.56 5.46 -18.59
CA VAL A 181 -14.88 6.50 -19.38
C VAL A 181 -14.49 5.95 -20.75
N GLY A 182 -13.90 4.75 -20.82
CA GLY A 182 -13.54 4.10 -22.07
C GLY A 182 -14.75 3.90 -22.99
N GLU A 183 -15.90 3.51 -22.43
CA GLU A 183 -17.16 3.45 -23.16
C GLU A 183 -17.60 4.83 -23.66
N LYS A 184 -17.56 5.87 -22.81
CA LYS A 184 -17.90 7.24 -23.22
C LYS A 184 -17.02 7.74 -24.37
N MET A 185 -15.73 7.37 -24.36
CA MET A 185 -14.78 7.68 -25.43
C MET A 185 -14.97 6.83 -26.70
N GLY A 186 -16.00 5.97 -26.76
CA GLY A 186 -16.25 5.07 -27.90
C GLY A 186 -15.23 3.93 -28.02
N CYS A 187 -14.47 3.65 -26.96
CA CYS A 187 -13.44 2.60 -26.95
C CYS A 187 -13.98 1.23 -26.50
N GLY A 188 -15.19 1.18 -25.94
CA GLY A 188 -15.83 -0.07 -25.49
C GLY A 188 -14.96 -0.86 -24.50
N HIS A 189 -14.79 -2.16 -24.73
CA HIS A 189 -14.00 -3.04 -23.86
C HIS A 189 -12.48 -2.84 -23.95
N TRP A 190 -11.99 -2.16 -25.00
CA TRP A 190 -10.56 -2.08 -25.28
C TRP A 190 -9.78 -1.32 -24.19
N THR A 191 -10.36 -0.30 -23.57
CA THR A 191 -9.70 0.47 -22.51
C THR A 191 -9.51 -0.35 -21.24
N ILE A 192 -10.56 -1.04 -20.78
CA ILE A 192 -10.47 -1.88 -19.57
C ILE A 192 -9.61 -3.13 -19.83
N MET A 193 -9.67 -3.69 -21.04
CA MET A 193 -8.74 -4.74 -21.46
C MET A 193 -7.28 -4.25 -21.43
N ALA A 194 -7.02 -3.02 -21.91
CA ALA A 194 -5.68 -2.46 -21.88
C ALA A 194 -5.14 -2.21 -20.47
N MET A 195 -6.01 -1.91 -19.49
CA MET A 195 -5.62 -1.84 -18.07
C MET A 195 -5.01 -3.17 -17.59
N LEU A 196 -5.45 -4.31 -18.13
CA LEU A 196 -5.01 -5.66 -17.76
C LEU A 196 -3.71 -6.11 -18.45
N LEU A 197 -3.13 -5.29 -19.33
CA LEU A 197 -1.88 -5.62 -20.05
C LEU A 197 -0.61 -5.29 -19.23
N ALA A 198 -0.75 -4.72 -18.04
CA ALA A 198 0.36 -4.29 -17.21
C ALA A 198 0.03 -4.39 -15.71
N PRO A 199 1.01 -4.74 -14.85
CA PRO A 199 0.81 -4.83 -13.41
C PRO A 199 0.55 -3.46 -12.77
N ALA A 200 1.34 -2.41 -13.09
CA ALA A 200 1.12 -1.01 -12.73
C ALA A 200 0.23 -0.73 -11.48
N LEU A 201 -0.99 -0.20 -11.63
CA LEU A 201 -1.85 0.13 -10.48
C LEU A 201 -2.26 -1.09 -9.65
N PHE A 202 -2.32 -2.30 -10.24
CA PHE A 202 -2.54 -3.54 -9.49
C PHE A 202 -1.37 -3.81 -8.54
N ALA A 203 -0.13 -3.59 -9.00
CA ALA A 203 1.06 -3.69 -8.14
C ALA A 203 1.02 -2.64 -7.02
N LYS A 204 0.62 -1.39 -7.30
CA LYS A 204 0.52 -0.37 -6.24
C LYS A 204 -0.59 -0.66 -5.22
N ASN A 205 -1.69 -1.30 -5.66
CA ASN A 205 -2.74 -1.77 -4.75
C ASN A 205 -2.27 -2.93 -3.86
N LEU A 206 -1.47 -3.85 -4.41
CA LEU A 206 -0.84 -4.95 -3.66
C LEU A 206 0.18 -4.41 -2.63
N ASP A 207 0.94 -3.40 -3.03
CA ASP A 207 1.93 -2.67 -2.23
C ASP A 207 1.30 -1.67 -1.22
N SER A 208 -0.02 -1.73 -1.01
CA SER A 208 -0.74 -0.87 -0.05
C SER A 208 -0.66 0.64 -0.29
N GLY A 209 -0.35 1.07 -1.51
CA GLY A 209 -0.32 2.47 -1.94
C GLY A 209 -1.71 3.10 -2.10
N TYR A 210 -2.62 2.85 -1.16
CA TYR A 210 -4.05 3.09 -1.28
C TYR A 210 -4.43 4.56 -1.49
N PRO A 211 -3.89 5.54 -0.74
CA PRO A 211 -4.23 6.95 -0.98
C PRO A 211 -3.81 7.43 -2.37
N THR A 212 -2.67 6.94 -2.87
CA THR A 212 -2.20 7.23 -4.24
C THR A 212 -3.20 6.72 -5.27
N VAL A 213 -3.69 5.49 -5.14
CA VAL A 213 -4.71 4.92 -6.03
C VAL A 213 -6.05 5.66 -5.90
N ALA A 214 -6.51 5.91 -4.67
CA ALA A 214 -7.75 6.63 -4.39
C ALA A 214 -7.76 8.05 -4.95
N SER A 215 -6.62 8.75 -4.92
CA SER A 215 -6.49 10.10 -5.49
C SER A 215 -6.72 10.14 -7.01
N GLN A 216 -6.55 9.02 -7.71
CA GLN A 216 -6.81 8.92 -9.15
C GLN A 216 -8.29 8.89 -9.51
N LEU A 217 -9.20 8.70 -8.55
CA LEU A 217 -10.64 8.80 -8.80
C LEU A 217 -11.02 10.15 -9.42
N GLY A 218 -10.30 11.23 -9.09
CA GLY A 218 -10.50 12.54 -9.69
C GLY A 218 -10.25 12.58 -11.20
N LEU A 219 -9.38 11.71 -11.71
CA LEU A 219 -9.13 11.59 -13.16
C LEU A 219 -10.38 11.10 -13.89
N VAL A 220 -11.20 10.24 -13.28
CA VAL A 220 -12.47 9.78 -13.86
C VAL A 220 -13.37 10.98 -14.18
N VAL A 221 -13.46 11.94 -13.25
CA VAL A 221 -14.31 13.14 -13.43
C VAL A 221 -13.82 14.01 -14.59
N VAL A 222 -12.52 14.26 -14.72
CA VAL A 222 -11.98 15.08 -15.81
C VAL A 222 -12.01 14.33 -17.14
N LEU A 223 -11.75 13.02 -17.15
CA LEU A 223 -11.85 12.19 -18.34
C LEU A 223 -13.30 12.03 -18.83
N LEU A 224 -14.31 12.18 -17.97
CA LEU A 224 -15.69 12.31 -18.43
C LEU A 224 -15.93 13.60 -19.22
N MET A 225 -15.14 14.65 -19.04
CA MET A 225 -15.19 15.90 -19.82
C MET A 225 -14.16 15.91 -20.95
N PHE A 226 -13.63 14.75 -21.32
CA PHE A 226 -12.55 14.62 -22.27
C PHE A 226 -12.97 14.99 -23.69
N GLY A 227 -12.19 15.87 -24.34
CA GLY A 227 -12.52 16.40 -25.66
C GLY A 227 -13.67 17.42 -25.68
N GLU A 228 -14.33 17.64 -24.54
CA GLU A 228 -15.38 18.65 -24.35
C GLU A 228 -14.84 19.91 -23.66
N LYS A 229 -15.70 20.92 -23.49
CA LYS A 229 -15.37 22.12 -22.71
C LYS A 229 -15.33 21.78 -21.22
N LEU A 230 -14.22 22.08 -20.57
CA LEU A 230 -14.06 21.91 -19.12
C LEU A 230 -15.06 22.79 -18.34
N ARG A 231 -15.73 22.17 -17.37
CA ARG A 231 -16.58 22.83 -16.38
C ARG A 231 -15.74 23.14 -15.15
N TRP A 232 -15.20 24.35 -15.10
CA TRP A 232 -14.18 24.73 -14.13
C TRP A 232 -14.61 24.66 -12.67
N GLU A 233 -15.90 24.84 -12.40
CA GLU A 233 -16.50 24.64 -11.08
C GLU A 233 -16.35 23.19 -10.59
N ILE A 234 -16.56 22.21 -11.49
CA ILE A 234 -16.38 20.78 -11.18
C ILE A 234 -14.90 20.48 -11.03
N VAL A 235 -14.07 20.98 -11.95
CA VAL A 235 -12.62 20.82 -11.90
C VAL A 235 -12.07 21.32 -10.56
N ALA A 236 -12.44 22.53 -10.14
CA ALA A 236 -11.95 23.12 -8.89
C ALA A 236 -12.33 22.29 -7.65
N ILE A 237 -13.60 21.84 -7.58
CA ILE A 237 -14.05 20.97 -6.48
C ILE A 237 -13.27 19.65 -6.48
N THR A 238 -13.13 19.01 -7.64
CA THR A 238 -12.36 17.77 -7.77
C THR A 238 -10.90 17.96 -7.38
N THR A 239 -10.26 19.05 -7.80
CA THR A 239 -8.87 19.39 -7.45
C THR A 239 -8.69 19.49 -5.93
N VAL A 240 -9.59 20.17 -5.22
CA VAL A 240 -9.51 20.29 -3.75
C VAL A 240 -9.68 18.93 -3.08
N ILE A 241 -10.67 18.14 -3.49
CA ILE A 241 -10.91 16.80 -2.94
C ILE A 241 -9.69 15.91 -3.14
N VAL A 242 -9.16 15.85 -4.35
CA VAL A 242 -8.00 15.02 -4.69
C VAL A 242 -6.77 15.43 -3.88
N ALA A 243 -6.55 16.74 -3.69
CA ALA A 243 -5.45 17.26 -2.88
C ALA A 243 -5.55 16.82 -1.41
N MET A 244 -6.76 16.69 -0.86
CA MET A 244 -7.00 16.16 0.49
C MET A 244 -6.81 14.64 0.59
N VAL A 245 -6.84 13.91 -0.53
CA VAL A 245 -6.59 12.46 -0.58
C VAL A 245 -5.10 12.18 -0.73
N HIS A 246 -4.46 12.71 -1.78
CA HIS A 246 -3.02 12.56 -2.01
C HIS A 246 -2.47 13.56 -3.04
N PRO A 247 -1.23 14.09 -2.88
CA PRO A 247 -0.64 15.03 -3.83
C PRO A 247 -0.42 14.47 -5.25
N THR A 248 -0.20 13.16 -5.40
CA THR A 248 0.00 12.51 -6.71
C THR A 248 -1.17 12.72 -7.65
N GLY A 249 -2.38 12.47 -7.18
CA GLY A 249 -3.60 12.66 -7.97
C GLY A 249 -3.74 14.11 -8.44
N LEU A 250 -3.38 15.09 -7.59
CA LEU A 250 -3.41 16.51 -7.94
C LEU A 250 -2.45 16.82 -9.08
N ILE A 251 -1.23 16.27 -9.03
CA ILE A 251 -0.23 16.43 -10.10
C ILE A 251 -0.77 15.87 -11.41
N TYR A 252 -1.30 14.64 -11.42
CA TYR A 252 -1.79 14.00 -12.65
C TYR A 252 -3.04 14.66 -13.21
N LEU A 253 -3.94 15.11 -12.35
CA LEU A 253 -5.12 15.87 -12.74
C LEU A 253 -4.69 17.18 -13.43
N THR A 254 -3.70 17.87 -12.84
CA THR A 254 -3.16 19.11 -13.39
C THR A 254 -2.51 18.87 -14.75
N THR A 255 -1.64 17.88 -14.89
CA THR A 255 -0.98 17.60 -16.16
C THR A 255 -1.98 17.20 -17.24
N LEU A 256 -3.05 16.49 -16.90
CA LEU A 256 -4.15 16.17 -17.83
C LEU A 256 -4.88 17.43 -18.28
N ILE A 257 -5.27 18.31 -17.35
CA ILE A 257 -5.96 19.57 -17.66
C ILE A 257 -5.09 20.46 -18.55
N VAL A 258 -3.81 20.62 -18.18
CA VAL A 258 -2.84 21.41 -18.98
C VAL A 258 -2.70 20.82 -20.38
N SER A 259 -2.61 19.50 -20.50
CA SER A 259 -2.54 18.82 -21.81
C SER A 259 -3.78 19.08 -22.66
N GLN A 260 -4.98 18.99 -22.06
CA GLN A 260 -6.24 19.29 -22.75
C GLN A 260 -6.30 20.75 -23.19
N LEU A 261 -5.89 21.70 -22.35
CA LEU A 261 -5.88 23.12 -22.70
C LEU A 261 -4.93 23.44 -23.85
N ILE A 262 -3.70 22.90 -23.81
CA ILE A 262 -2.69 23.12 -24.87
C ILE A 262 -3.20 22.61 -26.22
N VAL A 263 -3.80 21.43 -26.26
CA VAL A 263 -4.25 20.80 -27.51
C VAL A 263 -5.58 21.40 -28.02
N SER A 264 -6.56 21.58 -27.13
CA SER A 264 -7.90 22.03 -27.52
C SER A 264 -7.95 23.52 -27.88
N LYS A 265 -7.05 24.36 -27.35
CA LYS A 265 -7.06 25.82 -27.52
C LYS A 265 -5.84 26.38 -28.27
N ARG A 266 -5.24 25.56 -29.14
CA ARG A 266 -4.07 25.89 -29.96
C ARG A 266 -4.20 27.21 -30.73
N ASP A 267 -5.43 27.62 -31.09
CA ASP A 267 -5.69 28.78 -31.96
C ASP A 267 -6.24 30.02 -31.23
N SER A 268 -6.80 29.90 -30.01
CA SER A 268 -7.21 31.07 -29.19
C SER A 268 -7.38 30.72 -27.71
N PHE A 269 -6.58 31.36 -26.85
CA PHE A 269 -6.70 31.29 -25.40
C PHE A 269 -7.55 32.47 -24.91
N SER A 270 -8.69 32.22 -24.27
CA SER A 270 -9.51 33.32 -23.74
C SER A 270 -8.94 33.86 -22.43
N LEU A 271 -9.24 35.12 -22.09
CA LEU A 271 -8.85 35.72 -20.80
C LEU A 271 -9.36 34.88 -19.61
N ALA A 272 -10.56 34.31 -19.71
CA ALA A 272 -11.14 33.46 -18.67
C ALA A 272 -10.33 32.17 -18.46
N ASP A 273 -9.86 31.54 -19.55
CA ASP A 273 -9.02 30.34 -19.46
C ASP A 273 -7.66 30.64 -18.84
N SER A 274 -7.08 31.80 -19.16
CA SER A 274 -5.83 32.26 -18.54
C SER A 274 -6.02 32.46 -17.04
N ILE A 275 -7.10 33.13 -16.62
CA ILE A 275 -7.41 33.36 -15.20
C ILE A 275 -7.64 32.02 -14.48
N GLN A 276 -8.39 31.09 -15.08
CA GLN A 276 -8.70 29.80 -14.46
C GLN A 276 -7.46 28.88 -14.37
N SER A 277 -6.60 28.90 -15.40
CA SER A 277 -5.31 28.21 -15.36
C SER A 277 -4.37 28.83 -14.32
N LEU A 278 -4.42 30.15 -14.15
CA LEU A 278 -3.66 30.87 -13.11
C LEU A 278 -4.17 30.56 -11.71
N ILE A 279 -5.49 30.41 -11.51
CA ILE A 279 -6.08 29.95 -10.25
C ILE A 279 -5.63 28.52 -9.93
N LEU A 280 -5.67 27.61 -10.93
CA LEU A 280 -5.18 26.24 -10.75
C LEU A 280 -3.68 26.23 -10.38
N GLY A 281 -2.85 26.98 -11.11
CA GLY A 281 -1.42 27.13 -10.79
C GLY A 281 -1.19 27.74 -9.40
N GLY A 282 -1.96 28.76 -9.03
CA GLY A 282 -1.92 29.37 -7.70
C GLY A 282 -2.30 28.40 -6.59
N SER A 283 -3.32 27.56 -6.80
CA SER A 283 -3.75 26.56 -5.81
C SER A 283 -2.65 25.51 -5.56
N ILE A 284 -1.95 25.09 -6.61
CA ILE A 284 -0.80 24.18 -6.50
C ILE A 284 0.32 24.86 -5.73
N ILE A 285 0.67 26.10 -6.06
CA ILE A 285 1.72 26.86 -5.35
C ILE A 285 1.38 27.00 -3.87
N VAL A 286 0.12 27.26 -3.51
CA VAL A 286 -0.32 27.34 -2.10
C VAL A 286 -0.07 26.01 -1.39
N VAL A 287 -0.43 24.88 -1.99
CA VAL A 287 -0.17 23.54 -1.43
C VAL A 287 1.34 23.30 -1.29
N LEU A 288 2.13 23.63 -2.31
CA LEU A 288 3.59 23.48 -2.30
C LEU A 288 4.22 24.31 -1.18
N ILE A 289 3.78 25.56 -0.99
CA ILE A 289 4.28 26.44 0.09
C ILE A 289 3.89 25.91 1.47
N ALA A 290 2.66 25.39 1.62
CA ALA A 290 2.20 24.84 2.89
C ALA A 290 3.01 23.59 3.31
N LEU A 291 3.44 22.78 2.34
CA LEU A 291 4.21 21.56 2.56
C LEU A 291 5.72 21.80 2.60
N ALA A 292 6.24 22.87 1.97
CA ALA A 292 7.68 23.12 1.88
C ALA A 292 8.44 23.09 3.21
N PRO A 293 7.98 23.72 4.32
CA PRO A 293 8.70 23.69 5.60
C PRO A 293 8.92 22.29 6.16
N ALA A 294 8.15 21.32 5.68
CA ALA A 294 8.15 19.96 6.18
C ALA A 294 9.14 19.06 5.40
N PHE A 295 9.71 19.55 4.30
CA PHE A 295 10.74 18.86 3.49
C PHE A 295 12.11 19.53 3.56
N ASP A 296 12.32 20.47 4.49
CA ASP A 296 13.60 21.16 4.63
C ASP A 296 14.72 20.18 5.03
N GLY A 297 15.87 20.27 4.37
CA GLY A 297 17.02 19.37 4.58
C GLY A 297 16.87 17.93 4.07
N THR A 298 15.69 17.50 3.59
CA THR A 298 15.50 16.14 3.06
C THR A 298 16.15 15.95 1.69
N ALA A 299 16.74 14.78 1.45
CA ALA A 299 17.27 14.42 0.13
C ALA A 299 16.14 14.08 -0.85
N VAL A 300 16.39 14.32 -2.13
CA VAL A 300 15.59 13.72 -3.22
C VAL A 300 15.69 12.20 -3.07
N PHE A 301 14.54 11.54 -3.14
CA PHE A 301 14.40 10.09 -2.94
C PHE A 301 13.67 9.46 -4.11
N ALA A 302 14.17 8.30 -4.57
CA ALA A 302 13.52 7.49 -5.59
C ALA A 302 13.53 5.99 -5.20
N GLU A 303 12.36 5.43 -4.90
CA GLU A 303 12.21 4.08 -4.35
C GLU A 303 12.86 2.97 -5.18
N TYR A 304 12.72 3.09 -6.50
CA TYR A 304 13.24 2.12 -7.48
C TYR A 304 14.20 2.79 -8.48
N GLY A 305 14.82 3.90 -8.09
CA GLY A 305 15.60 4.76 -8.98
C GLY A 305 14.73 5.56 -9.96
N TRP A 306 15.27 5.92 -11.13
CA TRP A 306 14.58 6.82 -12.05
C TRP A 306 13.26 6.23 -12.59
N GLN A 307 12.14 6.77 -12.09
CA GLN A 307 10.81 6.24 -12.35
C GLN A 307 10.35 6.30 -13.82
N GLY A 308 10.98 7.11 -14.67
CA GLY A 308 10.73 7.13 -16.13
C GLY A 308 11.62 6.20 -16.94
N GLY A 309 12.53 5.46 -16.28
CA GLY A 309 13.49 4.54 -16.87
C GLY A 309 13.10 3.07 -16.67
N GLY A 310 13.99 2.29 -16.02
CA GLY A 310 13.81 0.85 -15.77
C GLY A 310 12.47 0.49 -15.08
N PRO A 311 12.08 1.15 -13.98
CA PRO A 311 10.80 0.90 -13.32
C PRO A 311 9.59 1.06 -14.25
N MET A 312 9.59 2.08 -15.13
CA MET A 312 8.50 2.25 -16.11
C MET A 312 8.39 1.05 -17.05
N LEU A 313 9.53 0.49 -17.51
CA LEU A 313 9.54 -0.69 -18.37
C LEU A 313 8.94 -1.92 -17.66
N ILE A 314 9.32 -2.12 -16.39
CA ILE A 314 8.86 -3.24 -15.58
C ILE A 314 7.35 -3.14 -15.33
N TYR A 315 6.89 -2.00 -14.79
CA TYR A 315 5.50 -1.87 -14.36
C TYR A 315 4.52 -1.61 -15.49
N ALA A 316 4.94 -0.98 -16.59
CA ALA A 316 4.07 -0.78 -17.76
C ALA A 316 4.10 -1.96 -18.74
N GLY A 317 5.08 -2.86 -18.66
CA GLY A 317 5.11 -4.13 -19.42
C GLY A 317 4.73 -3.98 -20.90
N LEU A 318 3.82 -4.82 -21.38
CA LEU A 318 3.32 -4.79 -22.78
C LEU A 318 2.55 -3.51 -23.13
N LEU A 319 2.01 -2.82 -22.13
CA LEU A 319 1.21 -1.63 -22.35
C LEU A 319 2.06 -0.46 -22.87
N LEU A 320 3.34 -0.38 -22.50
CA LEU A 320 4.24 0.68 -22.98
C LEU A 320 4.49 0.63 -24.49
N PRO A 321 5.02 -0.45 -25.10
CA PRO A 321 5.25 -0.48 -26.55
C PRO A 321 3.95 -0.32 -27.34
N LEU A 322 2.84 -0.89 -26.86
CA LEU A 322 1.52 -0.70 -27.48
C LEU A 322 1.04 0.75 -27.38
N GLY A 323 1.26 1.41 -26.25
CA GLY A 323 0.90 2.81 -26.05
C GLY A 323 1.73 3.76 -26.90
N LEU A 324 3.03 3.50 -27.05
CA LEU A 324 3.90 4.26 -27.97
C LEU A 324 3.47 4.06 -29.44
N TRP A 325 3.13 2.83 -29.82
CA TRP A 325 2.57 2.54 -31.14
C TRP A 325 1.23 3.25 -31.37
N ALA A 326 0.34 3.24 -30.37
CA ALA A 326 -0.93 3.96 -30.42
C ALA A 326 -0.72 5.47 -30.56
N ALA A 327 0.16 6.07 -29.76
CA ALA A 327 0.51 7.49 -29.84
C ALA A 327 1.05 7.87 -31.24
N TRP A 328 1.98 7.07 -31.77
CA TRP A 328 2.56 7.32 -33.09
C TRP A 328 1.52 7.22 -34.23
N THR A 329 0.68 6.18 -34.19
CA THR A 329 -0.32 5.92 -35.25
C THR A 329 -1.51 6.88 -35.19
N LEU A 330 -1.87 7.36 -33.99
CA LEU A 330 -2.96 8.32 -33.78
C LEU A 330 -2.49 9.77 -33.63
N ARG A 331 -1.24 10.11 -34.00
CA ARG A 331 -0.69 11.48 -33.88
C ARG A 331 -1.50 12.60 -34.55
N GLY A 332 -2.37 12.26 -35.50
CA GLY A 332 -3.28 13.21 -36.15
C GLY A 332 -4.61 13.42 -35.42
N ASP A 333 -4.94 12.58 -34.44
CA ASP A 333 -6.16 12.67 -33.65
C ASP A 333 -5.94 13.60 -32.44
N LYS A 334 -6.82 14.59 -32.26
CA LYS A 334 -6.72 15.57 -31.16
C LYS A 334 -6.77 14.91 -29.79
N ASN A 335 -7.66 13.93 -29.61
CA ASN A 335 -7.84 13.24 -28.34
C ASN A 335 -6.62 12.37 -28.02
N ALA A 336 -6.09 11.64 -29.00
CA ALA A 336 -4.84 10.91 -28.81
C ALA A 336 -3.66 11.83 -28.50
N MET A 337 -3.60 13.03 -29.10
CA MET A 337 -2.57 14.03 -28.82
C MET A 337 -2.66 14.56 -27.38
N ILE A 338 -3.86 14.74 -26.82
CA ILE A 338 -4.03 15.11 -25.39
C ILE A 338 -3.42 14.03 -24.49
N LEU A 339 -3.76 12.75 -24.71
CA LEU A 339 -3.24 11.65 -23.89
C LEU A 339 -1.72 11.47 -24.07
N THR A 340 -1.21 11.66 -25.28
CA THR A 340 0.23 11.60 -25.57
C THR A 340 0.97 12.72 -24.87
N LEU A 341 0.43 13.94 -24.90
CA LEU A 341 1.02 15.08 -24.18
C LEU A 341 0.95 14.87 -22.67
N TRP A 342 -0.16 14.34 -22.14
CA TRP A 342 -0.30 14.03 -20.73
C TRP A 342 0.72 12.99 -20.27
N LEU A 343 0.89 11.92 -21.04
CA LEU A 343 1.93 10.90 -20.84
C LEU A 343 3.33 11.53 -20.84
N ALA A 344 3.63 12.39 -21.82
CA ALA A 344 4.92 13.05 -21.94
C ALA A 344 5.20 14.01 -20.77
N MET A 345 4.20 14.78 -20.32
CA MET A 345 4.33 15.66 -19.16
C MET A 345 4.61 14.86 -17.88
N ASN A 346 3.90 13.77 -17.65
CA ASN A 346 4.20 12.87 -16.53
C ASN A 346 5.61 12.29 -16.65
N TRP A 347 6.03 11.88 -17.85
CA TRP A 347 7.37 11.34 -18.07
C TRP A 347 8.46 12.39 -17.78
N VAL A 348 8.27 13.65 -18.18
CA VAL A 348 9.19 14.74 -17.85
C VAL A 348 9.27 14.97 -16.33
N LEU A 349 8.15 14.92 -15.60
CA LEU A 349 8.13 15.05 -14.15
C LEU A 349 8.95 13.95 -13.45
N SER A 350 9.01 12.75 -14.04
CA SER A 350 9.83 11.66 -13.52
C SER A 350 11.32 11.98 -13.45
N GLY A 351 11.79 12.96 -14.24
CA GLY A 351 13.16 13.42 -14.27
C GLY A 351 13.65 13.98 -12.93
N VAL A 352 12.75 14.30 -11.99
CA VAL A 352 13.13 14.68 -10.61
C VAL A 352 14.02 13.61 -9.95
N HIS A 353 13.78 12.33 -10.23
CA HIS A 353 14.54 11.20 -9.66
C HIS A 353 15.93 11.00 -10.28
N ILE A 354 16.29 11.77 -11.31
CA ILE A 354 17.69 11.81 -11.80
C ILE A 354 18.59 12.52 -10.77
N PHE A 355 17.99 13.33 -9.91
CA PHE A 355 18.68 14.03 -8.82
C PHE A 355 18.64 13.27 -7.49
N ASP A 356 18.40 11.96 -7.50
CA ASP A 356 18.37 11.13 -6.29
C ASP A 356 19.62 11.34 -5.41
N GLY A 357 19.42 11.49 -4.11
CA GLY A 357 20.45 11.85 -3.14
C GLY A 357 20.80 13.35 -3.06
N LEU A 358 20.25 14.21 -3.93
CA LEU A 358 20.48 15.66 -3.85
C LEU A 358 19.76 16.26 -2.63
N THR A 359 20.53 16.94 -1.77
CA THR A 359 20.00 17.67 -0.60
C THR A 359 19.95 19.18 -0.83
N GLY A 360 19.09 19.89 -0.10
CA GLY A 360 19.11 21.36 -0.04
C GLY A 360 18.20 22.08 -1.05
N VAL A 361 17.41 21.33 -1.83
CA VAL A 361 16.38 21.89 -2.73
C VAL A 361 15.02 21.33 -2.35
N THR A 362 14.37 21.97 -1.37
CA THR A 362 13.08 21.54 -0.78
C THR A 362 12.01 21.22 -1.82
N LEU A 363 11.92 22.00 -2.90
CA LEU A 363 10.93 21.76 -3.96
C LEU A 363 11.19 20.44 -4.70
N LEU A 364 12.45 20.09 -4.95
CA LEU A 364 12.81 18.83 -5.61
C LEU A 364 12.53 17.65 -4.67
N SER A 365 12.92 17.75 -3.40
CA SER A 365 12.64 16.72 -2.41
C SER A 365 11.14 16.48 -2.26
N MET A 366 10.34 17.54 -2.08
CA MET A 366 8.89 17.40 -1.98
C MET A 366 8.27 16.78 -3.24
N LEU A 367 8.73 17.18 -4.44
CA LEU A 367 8.25 16.61 -5.69
C LEU A 367 8.66 15.13 -5.82
N SER A 368 9.86 14.74 -5.39
CA SER A 368 10.31 13.35 -5.42
C SER A 368 9.55 12.49 -4.42
N TYR A 369 9.31 12.97 -3.20
CA TYR A 369 8.47 12.25 -2.23
C TYR A 369 7.02 12.11 -2.70
N ALA A 370 6.50 13.08 -3.46
CA ALA A 370 5.20 12.91 -4.09
C ALA A 370 5.24 11.90 -5.25
N LEU A 371 6.38 11.68 -5.91
CA LEU A 371 6.48 10.89 -7.15
C LEU A 371 7.34 9.62 -7.01
N TYR A 372 7.74 9.24 -5.80
CA TYR A 372 8.73 8.21 -5.51
C TYR A 372 8.45 6.84 -6.18
N SER A 373 7.17 6.47 -6.29
CA SER A 373 6.71 5.22 -6.91
C SER A 373 5.97 5.42 -8.25
N MET A 374 6.15 6.58 -8.91
CA MET A 374 5.27 7.01 -10.01
C MET A 374 5.24 6.08 -11.23
N SER A 375 6.23 5.22 -11.40
CA SER A 375 6.24 4.20 -12.47
C SER A 375 5.04 3.26 -12.40
N MET A 376 4.51 2.98 -11.21
CA MET A 376 3.35 2.10 -11.02
C MET A 376 2.01 2.77 -11.34
N HIS A 377 1.93 4.11 -11.29
CA HIS A 377 0.63 4.79 -11.26
C HIS A 377 0.47 5.98 -12.22
N ALA A 378 1.55 6.66 -12.62
CA ALA A 378 1.46 7.85 -13.47
C ALA A 378 1.17 7.54 -14.95
N PHE A 379 1.58 6.36 -15.41
CA PHE A 379 1.61 6.00 -16.83
C PHE A 379 0.50 5.04 -17.24
N HIS A 380 -0.12 4.34 -16.28
CA HIS A 380 -1.06 3.25 -16.55
C HIS A 380 -2.31 3.71 -17.30
N ILE A 381 -3.07 4.65 -16.73
CA ILE A 381 -4.30 5.19 -17.33
C ILE A 381 -4.05 5.86 -18.69
N PRO A 382 -3.06 6.77 -18.87
CA PRO A 382 -2.83 7.39 -20.18
C PRO A 382 -2.47 6.35 -21.25
N LEU A 383 -1.61 5.38 -20.95
CA LEU A 383 -1.26 4.33 -21.89
C LEU A 383 -2.47 3.43 -22.22
N ALA A 384 -3.24 3.02 -21.20
CA ALA A 384 -4.44 2.21 -21.40
C ALA A 384 -5.50 2.92 -22.24
N ALA A 385 -5.70 4.22 -22.02
CA ALA A 385 -6.61 5.03 -22.83
C ALA A 385 -6.12 5.16 -24.29
N LEU A 386 -4.82 5.36 -24.52
CA LEU A 386 -4.23 5.39 -25.87
C LEU A 386 -4.40 4.06 -26.60
N VAL A 387 -4.04 2.96 -25.95
CA VAL A 387 -4.19 1.61 -26.52
C VAL A 387 -5.65 1.30 -26.79
N GLY A 388 -6.55 1.59 -25.83
CA GLY A 388 -7.99 1.43 -26.00
C GLY A 388 -8.53 2.18 -27.23
N MET A 389 -8.11 3.44 -27.41
CA MET A 389 -8.50 4.27 -28.56
C MET A 389 -7.93 3.77 -29.88
N ARG A 390 -6.74 3.17 -29.89
CA ARG A 390 -6.15 2.61 -31.11
C ARG A 390 -6.83 1.31 -31.51
N LEU A 391 -7.08 0.42 -30.56
CA LEU A 391 -7.70 -0.88 -30.80
C LEU A 391 -9.18 -0.76 -31.19
N SER A 392 -9.89 0.24 -30.66
CA SER A 392 -11.27 0.51 -31.07
C SER A 392 -11.41 0.92 -32.55
N LYS A 393 -10.32 1.42 -33.15
CA LYS A 393 -10.25 1.83 -34.56
C LYS A 393 -9.66 0.75 -35.48
N LEU A 394 -9.39 -0.46 -35.00
CA LEU A 394 -8.94 -1.56 -35.86
C LEU A 394 -10.09 -2.06 -36.75
N GLU A 395 -9.83 -2.20 -38.05
CA GLU A 395 -10.77 -2.83 -38.97
C GLU A 395 -11.04 -4.27 -38.55
N GLY A 396 -12.32 -4.62 -38.36
CA GLY A 396 -12.74 -5.92 -37.82
C GLY A 396 -12.69 -6.01 -36.28
N GLY A 397 -12.06 -5.08 -35.57
CA GLY A 397 -11.99 -5.10 -34.10
C GLY A 397 -11.48 -6.45 -33.57
N ILE A 398 -12.29 -7.15 -32.77
CA ILE A 398 -11.95 -8.47 -32.22
C ILE A 398 -11.93 -9.57 -33.31
N SER A 399 -12.55 -9.37 -34.47
CA SER A 399 -12.47 -10.36 -35.56
C SER A 399 -11.18 -10.25 -36.37
N SER A 400 -10.40 -9.18 -36.19
CA SER A 400 -9.08 -9.01 -36.80
C SER A 400 -8.02 -9.87 -36.10
N ASP A 401 -7.02 -10.35 -36.85
CA ASP A 401 -5.95 -11.17 -36.29
C ASP A 401 -5.20 -10.46 -35.16
N GLY A 402 -4.93 -9.16 -35.31
CA GLY A 402 -4.30 -8.34 -34.28
C GLY A 402 -5.16 -8.16 -33.02
N GLY A 403 -6.46 -7.91 -33.19
CA GLY A 403 -7.39 -7.79 -32.07
C GLY A 403 -7.52 -9.10 -31.28
N ARG A 404 -7.60 -10.24 -31.98
CA ARG A 404 -7.63 -11.57 -31.34
C ARG A 404 -6.35 -11.86 -30.57
N ALA A 405 -5.20 -11.59 -31.18
CA ALA A 405 -3.90 -11.85 -30.55
C ALA A 405 -3.75 -11.10 -29.22
N ILE A 406 -4.09 -9.80 -29.20
CA ILE A 406 -4.00 -8.99 -27.98
C ILE A 406 -5.00 -9.47 -26.91
N MET A 407 -6.23 -9.83 -27.33
CA MET A 407 -7.23 -10.37 -26.41
C MET A 407 -6.76 -11.68 -25.74
N ILE A 408 -6.20 -12.61 -26.52
CA ILE A 408 -5.63 -13.87 -26.02
C ILE A 408 -4.47 -13.60 -25.08
N ALA A 409 -3.55 -12.71 -25.47
CA ALA A 409 -2.42 -12.31 -24.63
C ALA A 409 -2.90 -11.72 -23.30
N THR A 410 -3.93 -10.86 -23.33
CA THR A 410 -4.53 -10.28 -22.12
C THR A 410 -5.11 -11.37 -21.20
N LEU A 411 -5.87 -12.31 -21.75
CA LEU A 411 -6.47 -13.39 -20.96
C LEU A 411 -5.42 -14.32 -20.35
N LEU A 412 -4.37 -14.66 -21.10
CA LEU A 412 -3.24 -15.43 -20.58
C LEU A 412 -2.52 -14.70 -19.44
N LEU A 413 -2.24 -13.41 -19.62
CA LEU A 413 -1.64 -12.58 -18.58
C LEU A 413 -2.52 -12.50 -17.33
N CYS A 414 -3.84 -12.36 -17.49
CA CYS A 414 -4.76 -12.37 -16.35
C CYS A 414 -4.73 -13.71 -15.61
N GLY A 415 -4.67 -14.82 -16.33
CA GLY A 415 -4.56 -16.16 -15.74
C GLY A 415 -3.26 -16.33 -14.95
N ILE A 416 -2.12 -15.94 -15.52
CA ILE A 416 -0.82 -15.99 -14.86
C ILE A 416 -0.81 -15.06 -13.64
N ALA A 417 -1.28 -13.82 -13.78
CA ALA A 417 -1.30 -12.84 -12.71
C ALA A 417 -2.19 -13.29 -11.54
N HIS A 418 -3.39 -13.82 -11.81
CA HIS A 418 -4.26 -14.32 -10.76
C HIS A 418 -3.69 -15.58 -10.10
N SER A 419 -3.09 -16.50 -10.87
CA SER A 419 -2.39 -17.66 -10.30
C SER A 419 -1.26 -17.23 -9.38
N ALA A 420 -0.43 -16.26 -9.80
CA ALA A 420 0.65 -15.74 -8.99
C ALA A 420 0.10 -15.10 -7.70
N LEU A 421 -0.90 -14.23 -7.79
CA LEU A 421 -1.54 -13.61 -6.62
C LEU A 421 -2.13 -14.65 -5.66
N SER A 422 -2.83 -15.66 -6.18
CA SER A 422 -3.37 -16.74 -5.36
C SER A 422 -2.26 -17.51 -4.65
N GLU A 423 -1.12 -17.72 -5.29
CA GLU A 423 0.03 -18.38 -4.66
C GLU A 423 0.58 -17.53 -3.51
N LEU A 424 0.75 -16.21 -3.71
CA LEU A 424 1.27 -15.30 -2.67
C LEU A 424 0.47 -15.34 -1.36
N SER A 425 -0.81 -15.73 -1.39
CA SER A 425 -1.62 -15.87 -0.18
C SER A 425 -1.15 -16.96 0.80
N LYS A 426 -0.29 -17.88 0.33
CA LYS A 426 0.29 -18.98 1.12
C LYS A 426 1.68 -18.64 1.69
N HIS A 427 2.15 -17.42 1.48
CA HIS A 427 3.52 -17.01 1.78
C HIS A 427 3.55 -15.94 2.87
N ASP A 428 3.44 -16.38 4.13
CA ASP A 428 3.40 -15.48 5.29
C ASP A 428 4.67 -14.64 5.47
N GLU A 429 5.81 -15.12 4.98
CA GLU A 429 7.10 -14.43 5.03
C GLU A 429 7.13 -13.13 4.23
N LEU A 430 6.23 -12.96 3.27
CA LEU A 430 6.14 -11.75 2.43
C LEU A 430 5.55 -10.56 3.17
N HIS A 431 4.77 -10.81 4.23
CA HIS A 431 4.16 -9.74 5.01
C HIS A 431 5.18 -9.05 5.90
N ALA A 432 5.06 -7.74 6.09
CA ALA A 432 5.91 -7.00 7.01
C ALA A 432 5.74 -7.45 8.48
N ILE A 433 4.51 -7.78 8.86
CA ILE A 433 4.10 -8.19 10.20
C ILE A 433 3.72 -9.67 10.17
N SER A 434 4.22 -10.47 11.11
CA SER A 434 3.88 -11.90 11.21
C SER A 434 2.57 -12.13 11.97
N ASN A 435 2.03 -13.36 11.91
CA ASN A 435 0.87 -13.74 12.72
C ASN A 435 1.17 -13.68 14.22
N GLY A 436 2.43 -13.94 14.59
CA GLY A 436 2.93 -13.79 15.95
C GLY A 436 2.81 -12.35 16.44
N ASP A 437 3.34 -11.41 15.65
CA ASP A 437 3.29 -9.97 15.95
C ASP A 437 1.82 -9.50 16.13
N SER A 438 0.93 -9.88 15.22
CA SER A 438 -0.50 -9.52 15.30
C SER A 438 -1.16 -10.06 16.56
N ALA A 439 -0.90 -11.32 16.91
CA ALA A 439 -1.46 -11.93 18.12
C ALA A 439 -0.98 -11.21 19.39
N LEU A 440 0.29 -10.78 19.42
CA LEU A 440 0.83 -10.04 20.55
C LEU A 440 0.26 -8.62 20.64
N ILE A 441 0.03 -7.94 19.51
CA ILE A 441 -0.64 -6.63 19.48
C ILE A 441 -2.03 -6.72 20.12
N ASP A 442 -2.82 -7.74 19.76
CA ASP A 442 -4.13 -7.98 20.38
C ASP A 442 -4.01 -8.30 21.88
N GLY A 443 -2.93 -8.97 22.28
CA GLY A 443 -2.62 -9.26 23.68
C GLY A 443 -2.39 -8.05 24.56
N LEU A 444 -1.97 -6.91 23.98
CA LEU A 444 -1.63 -5.71 24.73
C LEU A 444 -2.81 -5.13 25.51
N GLU A 445 -4.06 -5.45 25.12
CA GLU A 445 -5.27 -5.05 25.86
C GLU A 445 -5.30 -5.61 27.31
N HIS A 446 -4.58 -6.70 27.57
CA HIS A 446 -4.56 -7.37 28.88
C HIS A 446 -3.47 -6.84 29.82
N LEU A 447 -2.67 -5.87 29.37
CA LEU A 447 -1.61 -5.30 30.20
C LEU A 447 -2.16 -4.39 31.31
N PRO A 448 -1.41 -4.19 32.40
CA PRO A 448 -1.81 -3.26 33.45
C PRO A 448 -1.96 -1.82 32.94
N GLU A 449 -2.88 -1.06 33.52
CA GLU A 449 -3.05 0.37 33.25
C GLU A 449 -1.76 1.16 33.50
N GLY A 450 -1.40 2.04 32.57
CA GLY A 450 -0.18 2.84 32.64
C GLY A 450 1.08 2.11 32.16
N SER A 451 0.95 0.90 31.62
CA SER A 451 2.10 0.19 31.04
C SER A 451 2.69 0.98 29.87
N ILE A 452 4.01 1.15 29.88
CA ILE A 452 4.77 1.65 28.72
C ILE A 452 5.51 0.47 28.08
N VAL A 453 5.16 0.19 26.83
CA VAL A 453 5.66 -0.93 26.04
C VAL A 453 6.70 -0.43 25.05
N TYR A 454 7.92 -0.94 25.17
CA TYR A 454 8.95 -0.75 24.16
C TYR A 454 8.68 -1.63 22.94
N ALA A 455 8.80 -1.06 21.76
CA ALA A 455 8.90 -1.82 20.52
C ALA A 455 10.07 -1.30 19.68
N GLU A 456 10.56 -2.09 18.73
CA GLU A 456 11.58 -1.63 17.78
C GLU A 456 10.96 -0.68 16.75
N ASN A 457 11.67 0.38 16.37
CA ASN A 457 11.14 1.40 15.46
C ASN A 457 11.26 1.00 13.98
N GLU A 458 10.79 -0.20 13.68
CA GLU A 458 10.76 -0.82 12.35
C GLU A 458 9.34 -1.27 12.01
N HIS A 459 9.10 -1.68 10.75
CA HIS A 459 7.76 -2.02 10.26
C HIS A 459 7.00 -3.02 11.17
N TRP A 460 7.67 -4.06 11.67
CA TRP A 460 7.06 -5.05 12.57
C TRP A 460 6.82 -4.56 14.00
N GLY A 461 7.53 -3.52 14.45
CA GLY A 461 7.37 -2.95 15.79
C GLY A 461 6.45 -1.73 15.83
N HIS A 462 5.87 -1.32 14.69
CA HIS A 462 4.84 -0.29 14.64
C HIS A 462 3.47 -0.87 14.97
N ILE A 463 2.97 -0.49 16.14
CA ILE A 463 1.72 -1.03 16.68
C ILE A 463 0.56 -0.10 16.27
N TYR A 464 -0.39 -0.68 15.55
CA TYR A 464 -1.65 -0.06 15.16
C TYR A 464 -2.76 -0.54 16.11
N SER A 465 -3.79 0.28 16.33
CA SER A 465 -4.88 0.00 17.30
C SER A 465 -4.39 -0.09 18.75
N ILE A 466 -3.71 0.97 19.20
CA ILE A 466 -3.10 1.02 20.54
C ILE A 466 -4.19 1.09 21.62
N PRO A 467 -4.23 0.17 22.61
CA PRO A 467 -5.14 0.27 23.76
C PRO A 467 -5.00 1.60 24.51
N GLU A 468 -6.12 2.21 24.91
CA GLU A 468 -6.11 3.56 25.52
C GLU A 468 -5.30 3.66 26.82
N HIS A 469 -5.11 2.54 27.53
CA HIS A 469 -4.47 2.49 28.84
C HIS A 469 -2.96 2.20 28.79
N ILE A 470 -2.36 2.04 27.60
CA ILE A 470 -0.93 1.78 27.44
C ILE A 470 -0.25 2.85 26.58
N GLY A 471 1.04 3.07 26.86
CA GLY A 471 1.92 3.88 26.02
C GLY A 471 2.84 3.02 25.17
N ILE A 472 3.14 3.45 23.95
CA ILE A 472 4.03 2.73 23.03
C ILE A 472 5.15 3.66 22.56
N THR A 473 6.39 3.17 22.60
CA THR A 473 7.56 3.99 22.30
C THR A 473 7.70 4.32 20.81
N THR A 474 7.25 3.41 19.93
CA THR A 474 7.44 3.49 18.49
C THR A 474 6.41 4.37 17.81
N VAL A 475 6.83 5.03 16.73
CA VAL A 475 5.97 5.89 15.92
C VAL A 475 6.33 5.70 14.45
N PRO A 476 5.39 5.24 13.60
CA PRO A 476 5.67 5.08 12.18
C PRO A 476 5.95 6.44 11.53
N THR A 477 7.02 6.47 10.73
CA THR A 477 7.41 7.62 9.91
C THR A 477 6.65 7.60 8.59
N LEU A 478 5.33 7.79 8.64
CA LEU A 478 4.49 7.98 7.45
C LEU A 478 4.13 9.45 7.26
N GLY A 479 4.25 9.94 6.02
CA GLY A 479 4.07 11.35 5.73
C GLY A 479 5.17 12.18 6.39
N ILE A 480 4.81 13.32 6.97
CA ILE A 480 5.79 14.15 7.67
C ILE A 480 5.50 14.13 9.16
N LEU A 481 6.33 13.41 9.90
CA LEU A 481 6.27 13.31 11.34
C LEU A 481 6.94 14.53 11.98
N LYS A 482 6.17 15.36 12.69
CA LYS A 482 6.71 16.43 13.54
C LYS A 482 6.70 15.96 14.98
N GLN A 483 7.80 15.35 15.40
CA GLN A 483 8.00 14.84 16.74
C GLN A 483 8.73 15.88 17.59
N GLU A 484 8.08 16.33 18.68
CA GLU A 484 8.64 17.28 19.64
C GLU A 484 9.40 16.56 20.76
N PHE A 485 8.88 15.40 21.17
CA PHE A 485 9.47 14.55 22.19
C PHE A 485 9.22 13.08 21.88
N SER A 486 10.22 12.23 22.15
CA SER A 486 10.09 10.78 22.13
C SER A 486 11.14 10.15 23.03
N ILE A 487 10.76 9.03 23.65
CA ILE A 487 11.65 8.21 24.46
C ILE A 487 12.28 7.05 23.67
N GLN A 488 11.88 6.82 22.40
CA GLN A 488 12.27 5.66 21.60
C GLN A 488 13.79 5.44 21.59
N ASN A 489 14.56 6.41 21.09
CA ASN A 489 16.01 6.27 20.96
C ASN A 489 16.71 6.10 22.33
N ALA A 490 16.17 6.73 23.36
CA ALA A 490 16.69 6.61 24.72
C ALA A 490 16.43 5.20 25.30
N ALA A 491 15.25 4.63 25.04
CA ALA A 491 14.89 3.27 25.43
C ALA A 491 15.68 2.23 24.64
N THR A 492 15.79 2.37 23.31
CA THR A 492 16.63 1.50 22.47
C THR A 492 18.08 1.48 22.95
N THR A 493 18.65 2.66 23.23
CA THR A 493 20.03 2.73 23.77
C THR A 493 20.13 2.02 25.12
N ALA A 494 19.16 2.23 26.01
CA ALA A 494 19.17 1.62 27.33
C ALA A 494 19.07 0.09 27.27
N ILE A 495 18.25 -0.48 26.38
CA ILE A 495 18.20 -1.94 26.17
C ILE A 495 19.53 -2.46 25.62
N VAL A 496 20.09 -1.79 24.61
CA VAL A 496 21.36 -2.22 23.99
C VAL A 496 22.52 -2.20 24.99
N THR A 497 22.53 -1.23 25.92
CA THR A 497 23.58 -1.11 26.93
C THR A 497 23.23 -1.78 28.26
N ASP A 498 22.10 -2.49 28.32
CA ASP A 498 21.56 -3.13 29.53
C ASP A 498 21.44 -2.16 30.75
N ASP A 499 21.02 -0.92 30.50
CA ASP A 499 20.89 0.16 31.49
C ASP A 499 19.46 0.18 32.09
N ILE A 500 19.25 -0.69 33.09
CA ILE A 500 17.96 -0.87 33.75
C ILE A 500 17.51 0.37 34.53
N GLU A 501 18.44 1.12 35.12
CA GLU A 501 18.10 2.36 35.84
C GLU A 501 17.48 3.39 34.88
N ARG A 502 18.04 3.50 33.67
CA ARG A 502 17.49 4.37 32.63
C ARG A 502 16.14 3.89 32.12
N LEU A 503 15.93 2.58 31.93
CA LEU A 503 14.63 2.03 31.53
C LEU A 503 13.54 2.35 32.55
N LYS A 504 13.84 2.13 33.85
CA LYS A 504 12.93 2.48 34.96
C LYS A 504 12.65 3.98 35.00
N LYS A 505 13.64 4.83 34.75
CA LYS A 505 13.47 6.30 34.68
C LYS A 505 12.62 6.76 33.50
N LEU A 506 12.70 6.06 32.37
CA LEU A 506 11.86 6.30 31.20
C LEU A 506 10.43 5.74 31.37
N GLY A 507 10.19 4.97 32.44
CA GLY A 507 8.90 4.35 32.74
C GLY A 507 8.61 3.09 31.93
N ILE A 508 9.62 2.51 31.25
CA ILE A 508 9.44 1.27 30.50
C ILE A 508 9.11 0.13 31.46
N THR A 509 8.06 -0.63 31.13
CA THR A 509 7.55 -1.75 31.94
C THR A 509 7.57 -3.06 31.17
N HIS A 510 7.34 -2.99 29.86
CA HIS A 510 7.22 -4.15 29.00
C HIS A 510 7.98 -3.89 27.69
N ALA A 511 8.29 -4.97 26.97
CA ALA A 511 8.80 -4.89 25.62
C ALA A 511 8.12 -5.93 24.73
N ILE A 512 7.91 -5.60 23.46
CA ILE A 512 7.42 -6.53 22.44
C ILE A 512 8.46 -6.57 21.32
N ALA A 513 8.84 -7.78 20.93
CA ALA A 513 9.88 -7.98 19.91
C ALA A 513 9.48 -9.06 18.91
N SER A 514 9.74 -8.75 17.64
CA SER A 514 9.59 -9.65 16.49
C SER A 514 10.91 -10.37 16.21
N PRO A 515 10.90 -11.63 15.75
CA PRO A 515 12.11 -12.33 15.34
C PRO A 515 12.74 -11.74 14.06
N LYS A 516 12.02 -10.87 13.33
CA LYS A 516 12.54 -10.17 12.14
C LYS A 516 13.58 -9.12 12.50
N GLY A 517 13.44 -8.55 13.67
CA GLY A 517 14.28 -7.48 14.21
C GLY A 517 15.48 -7.96 14.99
N VAL A 518 16.21 -7.01 15.58
CA VAL A 518 17.41 -7.32 16.40
C VAL A 518 17.16 -7.15 17.90
N MET A 519 16.14 -6.38 18.27
CA MET A 519 15.88 -6.06 19.68
C MET A 519 15.51 -7.29 20.53
N MET A 520 14.93 -8.32 19.92
CA MET A 520 14.65 -9.59 20.61
C MET A 520 15.93 -10.17 21.24
N GLN A 521 17.03 -10.14 20.50
CA GLN A 521 18.28 -10.75 20.92
C GLN A 521 18.93 -9.97 22.07
N TYR A 522 18.89 -8.63 22.02
CA TYR A 522 19.35 -7.81 23.15
C TYR A 522 18.52 -8.03 24.42
N ILE A 523 17.20 -8.15 24.28
CA ILE A 523 16.30 -8.39 25.42
C ILE A 523 16.59 -9.74 26.06
N GLN A 524 16.73 -10.79 25.24
CA GLN A 524 17.00 -12.16 25.71
C GLN A 524 18.44 -12.38 26.19
N ALA A 525 19.39 -11.55 25.79
CA ALA A 525 20.76 -11.57 26.30
C ALA A 525 20.91 -10.85 27.66
N SER A 526 19.82 -10.30 28.22
CA SER A 526 19.77 -9.63 29.51
C SER A 526 19.01 -10.47 30.53
N THR A 527 19.46 -10.49 31.78
CA THR A 527 18.80 -11.23 32.88
C THR A 527 17.63 -10.48 33.50
N HIS A 528 17.21 -9.36 32.90
CA HIS A 528 16.26 -8.39 33.45
C HIS A 528 14.90 -8.40 32.73
N TRP A 529 14.62 -9.42 31.92
CA TRP A 529 13.41 -9.51 31.12
C TRP A 529 12.77 -10.90 31.14
N GLU A 530 11.67 -11.06 31.86
CA GLU A 530 10.90 -12.31 31.85
C GLU A 530 10.00 -12.41 30.60
N LYS A 531 10.05 -13.56 29.92
CA LYS A 531 9.14 -13.91 28.81
C LYS A 531 7.72 -14.14 29.34
N MET A 532 6.79 -13.23 29.06
CA MET A 532 5.39 -13.37 29.47
C MET A 532 4.59 -14.26 28.52
N TRP A 533 4.69 -13.98 27.22
CA TRP A 533 3.91 -14.65 26.20
C TRP A 533 4.62 -14.64 24.85
N SER A 534 4.57 -15.76 24.14
CA SER A 534 5.12 -15.89 22.78
C SER A 534 4.07 -16.46 21.84
N SER A 535 4.05 -15.94 20.62
CA SER A 535 3.21 -16.42 19.51
C SER A 535 3.97 -16.25 18.21
N GLY A 536 3.98 -17.26 17.34
CA GLY A 536 4.67 -17.19 16.03
C GLY A 536 6.12 -16.69 16.15
N ALA A 537 6.85 -17.16 17.16
CA ALA A 537 8.19 -16.74 17.55
C ALA A 537 8.37 -15.29 18.02
N SER A 538 7.38 -14.43 17.86
CA SER A 538 7.35 -13.09 18.47
C SER A 538 7.09 -13.23 19.97
N THR A 539 7.63 -12.32 20.79
CA THR A 539 7.52 -12.42 22.26
C THR A 539 7.23 -11.08 22.92
N LEU A 540 6.37 -11.12 23.95
CA LEU A 540 6.09 -10.06 24.90
C LEU A 540 6.84 -10.34 26.20
N TYR A 541 7.52 -9.33 26.71
CA TYR A 541 8.39 -9.37 27.88
C TYR A 541 7.92 -8.38 28.95
N VAL A 542 8.15 -8.72 30.21
CA VAL A 542 8.05 -7.79 31.34
C VAL A 542 9.45 -7.49 31.87
N LEU A 543 9.67 -6.25 32.30
CA LEU A 543 10.94 -5.80 32.89
C LEU A 543 11.07 -6.31 34.33
N GLU A 544 11.32 -7.61 34.47
CA GLU A 544 11.56 -8.32 35.73
C GLU A 544 12.70 -9.32 35.55
N ASP A 545 13.47 -9.52 36.62
CA ASP A 545 14.64 -10.41 36.59
C ASP A 545 14.20 -11.88 36.49
N ASP A 546 14.62 -12.58 35.44
CA ASP A 546 14.32 -14.00 35.24
C ASP A 546 15.54 -14.91 35.50
N MET A 547 16.72 -14.31 35.68
CA MET A 547 18.01 -15.00 35.85
C MET A 547 18.40 -15.88 34.65
N MET A 548 17.83 -15.63 33.47
CA MET A 548 18.14 -16.36 32.25
C MET A 548 18.95 -15.46 31.30
N VAL A 549 19.88 -16.05 30.56
CA VAL A 549 20.66 -15.33 29.55
C VAL A 549 20.78 -16.18 28.29
N SER A 550 20.50 -15.57 27.15
CA SER A 550 20.59 -16.24 25.84
C SER A 550 21.86 -15.86 25.08
N ASP A 551 22.56 -16.87 24.56
CA ASP A 551 23.56 -16.74 23.51
C ASP A 551 22.96 -17.15 22.16
N PHE A 552 23.40 -16.50 21.08
CA PHE A 552 22.92 -16.75 19.72
C PHE A 552 24.03 -17.27 18.83
N ILE A 553 23.74 -18.33 18.08
CA ILE A 553 24.69 -18.98 17.16
C ILE A 553 24.13 -18.93 15.74
N ALA A 554 24.95 -18.43 14.81
CA ALA A 554 24.66 -18.47 13.39
C ALA A 554 24.65 -19.92 12.87
N VAL A 555 23.70 -20.23 11.99
CA VAL A 555 23.60 -21.56 11.37
C VAL A 555 24.12 -21.50 9.95
N GLU A 556 25.24 -22.17 9.71
CA GLU A 556 25.79 -22.38 8.36
C GLU A 556 25.27 -23.68 7.75
N GLY A 557 25.03 -23.69 6.44
CA GLY A 557 24.71 -24.89 5.69
C GLY A 557 25.15 -24.78 4.23
N ASP A 558 24.83 -25.80 3.44
CA ASP A 558 25.28 -25.91 2.05
C ASP A 558 24.68 -24.84 1.12
N ASN A 559 23.47 -24.35 1.46
CA ASN A 559 22.74 -23.36 0.68
C ASN A 559 22.45 -22.12 1.55
N MET A 560 23.35 -21.16 1.51
CA MET A 560 23.21 -19.88 2.21
C MET A 560 22.52 -18.85 1.30
N ARG A 561 21.42 -18.27 1.77
CA ARG A 561 20.63 -17.27 1.04
C ARG A 561 20.51 -15.97 1.81
N ILE A 562 20.34 -14.86 1.11
CA ILE A 562 20.16 -13.56 1.76
C ILE A 562 18.87 -13.56 2.60
N ASP A 563 18.95 -13.02 3.81
CA ASP A 563 17.78 -12.74 4.64
C ASP A 563 17.04 -11.51 4.06
N PRO A 564 15.76 -11.63 3.67
CA PRO A 564 15.00 -10.54 3.08
C PRO A 564 14.87 -9.29 3.94
N TRP A 565 15.08 -9.43 5.25
CA TRP A 565 14.95 -8.36 6.24
C TRP A 565 16.31 -7.83 6.73
N SER A 566 17.44 -8.40 6.29
CA SER A 566 18.80 -7.98 6.68
C SER A 566 19.03 -6.48 6.46
N GLY A 567 18.59 -5.93 5.32
CA GLY A 567 18.77 -4.51 4.98
C GLY A 567 18.05 -3.52 5.91
N LEU A 568 17.13 -3.98 6.76
CA LEU A 568 16.46 -3.18 7.78
C LEU A 568 17.09 -3.36 9.17
N ARG A 569 18.09 -4.22 9.32
CA ARG A 569 18.85 -4.38 10.57
C ARG A 569 20.10 -3.54 10.52
N GLU A 570 20.11 -2.42 11.25
CA GLU A 570 21.29 -1.55 11.30
C GLU A 570 22.48 -2.17 12.07
N ARG A 571 22.25 -3.26 12.80
CA ARG A 571 23.22 -3.86 13.73
C ARG A 571 23.17 -5.37 13.64
N ASP A 572 24.32 -6.00 13.88
CA ASP A 572 24.44 -7.45 14.03
C ASP A 572 25.34 -7.76 15.25
N PRO A 573 24.85 -7.52 16.47
CA PRO A 573 25.66 -7.63 17.69
C PRO A 573 26.12 -9.06 18.01
N PHE A 574 25.47 -10.06 17.44
CA PHE A 574 25.74 -11.48 17.67
C PHE A 574 26.36 -12.17 16.45
N GLU A 575 26.83 -11.39 15.46
CA GLU A 575 27.55 -11.87 14.27
C GLU A 575 26.78 -12.97 13.50
N LEU A 576 25.46 -12.84 13.38
CA LEU A 576 24.61 -13.77 12.62
C LEU A 576 24.73 -13.58 11.10
N GLY A 577 25.25 -12.45 10.66
CA GLY A 577 25.42 -12.04 9.28
C GLY A 577 24.10 -11.72 8.56
N ASP A 578 24.20 -11.53 7.24
CA ASP A 578 23.06 -11.22 6.35
C ASP A 578 22.49 -12.45 5.64
N TYR A 579 23.17 -13.60 5.73
CA TYR A 579 22.82 -14.83 5.04
C TYR A 579 22.31 -15.90 6.01
N ARG A 580 21.34 -16.70 5.59
CA ARG A 580 20.73 -17.78 6.37
C ARG A 580 20.74 -19.08 5.60
N SER A 581 20.90 -20.18 6.32
CA SER A 581 20.79 -21.52 5.75
C SER A 581 19.36 -21.77 5.27
N TYR A 582 19.22 -22.29 4.06
CA TYR A 582 17.93 -22.58 3.43
C TYR A 582 17.86 -24.03 2.97
N ILE A 583 16.96 -24.80 3.58
CA ILE A 583 16.77 -26.23 3.33
C ILE A 583 15.42 -26.46 2.64
N THR A 584 15.41 -27.24 1.56
CA THR A 584 14.21 -27.50 0.75
C THR A 584 13.73 -28.94 0.84
N GLU A 585 14.64 -29.89 1.10
CA GLU A 585 14.30 -31.31 1.21
C GLU A 585 15.27 -32.07 2.13
N GLY A 586 14.84 -33.26 2.54
CA GLY A 586 15.66 -34.22 3.26
C GLY A 586 15.83 -33.92 4.75
N ARG A 587 16.79 -34.62 5.35
CA ARG A 587 17.09 -34.59 6.78
C ARG A 587 18.41 -33.89 7.05
N HIS A 588 18.36 -32.91 7.94
CA HIS A 588 19.50 -32.06 8.32
C HIS A 588 19.69 -32.10 9.83
N THR A 589 20.95 -32.17 10.28
CA THR A 589 21.29 -32.20 11.70
C THR A 589 22.23 -31.07 12.05
N PHE A 590 21.89 -30.31 13.08
CA PHE A 590 22.64 -29.18 13.59
C PHE A 590 23.10 -29.50 15.01
N SER A 591 24.38 -29.80 15.17
CA SER A 591 24.96 -30.09 16.47
C SER A 591 25.10 -28.80 17.28
N VAL A 592 24.69 -28.84 18.55
CA VAL A 592 24.81 -27.69 19.46
C VAL A 592 25.62 -28.12 20.69
N ASN A 593 26.57 -27.30 21.11
CA ASN A 593 27.21 -27.49 22.40
C ASN A 593 26.31 -26.91 23.49
N ASP A 594 25.41 -27.72 24.03
CA ASP A 594 24.45 -27.37 25.08
C ASP A 594 24.98 -27.65 26.49
N SER A 595 26.30 -27.77 26.64
CA SER A 595 26.94 -27.95 27.95
C SER A 595 26.58 -26.77 28.86
N PHE A 596 25.98 -27.08 30.02
CA PHE A 596 25.51 -26.08 31.01
C PHE A 596 24.32 -25.21 30.57
N ALA A 597 23.76 -25.45 29.38
CA ALA A 597 22.52 -24.81 28.98
C ALA A 597 21.35 -25.34 29.81
N TYR A 598 20.33 -24.51 29.98
CA TYR A 598 19.03 -24.90 30.51
C TYR A 598 18.13 -25.42 29.38
N GLU A 599 18.04 -24.63 28.30
CA GLU A 599 17.19 -24.90 27.14
C GLU A 599 17.92 -24.42 25.88
N VAL A 600 17.63 -25.07 24.75
CA VAL A 600 18.11 -24.66 23.43
C VAL A 600 16.92 -24.52 22.52
N CYS A 601 16.86 -23.43 21.77
CA CYS A 601 15.83 -23.14 20.80
C CYS A 601 16.39 -22.95 19.40
N ILE A 602 15.62 -23.34 18.38
CA ILE A 602 15.94 -23.06 16.97
C ILE A 602 14.88 -22.12 16.40
N MET A 603 15.35 -21.03 15.78
CA MET A 603 14.52 -20.04 15.12
C MET A 603 14.44 -20.35 13.63
N THR A 604 13.23 -20.60 13.13
CA THR A 604 12.99 -20.97 11.74
C THR A 604 11.89 -20.13 11.10
N GLU A 605 12.01 -19.86 9.81
CA GLU A 605 11.00 -19.24 8.96
C GLU A 605 10.66 -20.21 7.82
N PHE A 606 9.41 -20.66 7.78
CA PHE A 606 8.87 -21.53 6.75
C PHE A 606 8.43 -20.65 5.57
N VAL A 607 9.08 -20.83 4.42
CA VAL A 607 8.86 -20.04 3.20
C VAL A 607 7.87 -20.80 2.33
N GLY A 608 6.64 -20.29 2.28
CA GLY A 608 5.48 -21.02 1.74
C GLY A 608 4.96 -22.11 2.68
N GLU A 609 3.96 -22.87 2.22
CA GLU A 609 3.37 -23.96 2.98
C GLU A 609 4.30 -25.18 3.01
N VAL A 610 4.95 -25.40 4.15
CA VAL A 610 5.94 -26.47 4.34
C VAL A 610 5.52 -27.33 5.53
N SER A 611 5.80 -28.64 5.46
CA SER A 611 5.65 -29.56 6.60
C SER A 611 7.00 -30.18 6.94
N ALA A 612 7.41 -30.07 8.21
CA ALA A 612 8.66 -30.62 8.69
C ALA A 612 8.56 -31.15 10.13
N THR A 613 9.43 -32.08 10.46
CA THR A 613 9.61 -32.61 11.81
C THR A 613 10.87 -32.03 12.41
N ILE A 614 10.76 -31.26 13.49
CA ILE A 614 11.90 -30.71 14.24
C ILE A 614 11.97 -31.41 15.60
N ASN A 615 13.01 -32.20 15.85
CA ASN A 615 13.19 -32.97 17.10
C ASN A 615 11.92 -33.73 17.55
N SER A 616 11.29 -34.46 16.61
CA SER A 616 10.03 -35.22 16.79
C SER A 616 8.73 -34.40 16.90
N ARG A 617 8.79 -33.08 16.73
CA ARG A 617 7.60 -32.22 16.64
C ARG A 617 7.28 -31.94 15.18
N GLU A 618 6.11 -32.39 14.75
CA GLU A 618 5.57 -32.03 13.42
C GLU A 618 5.06 -30.59 13.44
N ILE A 619 5.52 -29.80 12.47
CA ILE A 619 5.12 -28.41 12.23
C ILE A 619 4.73 -28.32 10.76
N SER A 620 3.61 -27.66 10.48
CA SER A 620 3.16 -27.41 9.11
C SER A 620 2.53 -26.03 9.01
N GLY A 621 2.85 -25.32 7.94
CA GLY A 621 2.35 -23.98 7.64
C GLY A 621 3.43 -23.12 7.00
N SER A 622 3.20 -21.81 6.99
CA SER A 622 4.16 -20.78 6.59
C SER A 622 4.49 -19.85 7.77
N GLY A 623 5.52 -19.02 7.64
CA GLY A 623 5.90 -18.00 8.62
C GLY A 623 6.89 -18.46 9.70
N TRP A 624 6.93 -17.74 10.82
CA TRP A 624 7.98 -17.86 11.84
C TRP A 624 7.63 -18.84 12.97
N TYR A 625 8.61 -19.66 13.37
CA TYR A 625 8.49 -20.66 14.41
C TYR A 625 9.72 -20.63 15.33
N ASN A 626 9.46 -20.83 16.63
CA ASN A 626 10.49 -21.05 17.63
C ASN A 626 10.27 -22.43 18.26
N THR A 627 11.25 -23.32 18.13
CA THR A 627 11.17 -24.69 18.68
C THR A 627 12.26 -24.92 19.70
N CYS A 628 11.86 -25.17 20.94
CA CYS A 628 12.78 -25.35 22.06
C CYS A 628 12.80 -26.79 22.57
N VAL A 629 13.97 -27.22 23.06
CA VAL A 629 14.20 -28.48 23.76
C VAL A 629 15.09 -28.24 24.97
N TYR A 630 14.84 -28.96 26.07
CA TYR A 630 15.75 -28.93 27.22
C TYR A 630 17.14 -29.45 26.85
N ALA A 631 18.16 -28.87 27.49
CA ALA A 631 19.56 -29.24 27.23
C ALA A 631 19.86 -30.72 27.52
N GLY A 632 20.86 -31.25 26.83
CA GLY A 632 21.29 -32.65 26.86
C GLY A 632 20.90 -33.46 25.62
N GLY A 633 20.30 -32.80 24.62
CA GLY A 633 19.89 -33.41 23.35
C GLY A 633 20.97 -33.36 22.26
N GLY A 634 22.00 -32.51 22.41
CA GLY A 634 23.11 -32.40 21.47
C GLY A 634 22.81 -31.69 20.15
N GLY A 635 21.62 -31.08 20.02
CA GLY A 635 21.25 -30.23 18.88
C GLY A 635 19.85 -30.47 18.31
N PHE A 636 19.69 -30.19 17.01
CA PHE A 636 18.43 -30.29 16.29
C PHE A 636 18.53 -31.20 15.06
N GLU A 637 17.56 -32.09 14.89
CA GLU A 637 17.27 -32.79 13.64
C GLU A 637 16.02 -32.17 13.00
N ILE A 638 16.14 -31.72 11.75
CA ILE A 638 15.04 -31.22 10.92
C ILE A 638 14.86 -32.19 9.75
N ASP A 639 13.67 -32.77 9.63
CA ASP A 639 13.27 -33.64 8.51
C ASP A 639 12.13 -32.97 7.73
N ILE A 640 12.37 -32.57 6.48
CA ILE A 640 11.34 -31.95 5.64
C ILE A 640 10.46 -33.05 5.04
N ASN A 641 9.18 -33.05 5.43
CA ASN A 641 8.21 -34.07 5.05
C ASN A 641 7.47 -33.74 3.74
N SER A 642 7.36 -32.45 3.39
CA SER A 642 6.72 -31.98 2.16
C SER A 642 7.69 -31.97 0.98
N GLU A 643 7.19 -32.18 -0.23
CA GLU A 643 7.97 -31.96 -1.45
C GLU A 643 8.13 -30.45 -1.71
N PRO A 644 9.28 -29.98 -2.23
CA PRO A 644 9.48 -28.58 -2.56
C PRO A 644 8.60 -28.16 -3.73
N GLU A 645 7.87 -27.05 -3.58
CA GLU A 645 7.00 -26.48 -4.61
C GLU A 645 7.65 -25.23 -5.22
N PHE A 646 7.64 -25.15 -6.56
CA PHE A 646 8.14 -23.97 -7.28
C PHE A 646 7.12 -22.85 -7.29
N TRP A 647 7.58 -21.63 -7.02
CA TRP A 647 6.73 -20.43 -7.04
C TRP A 647 7.49 -19.20 -7.56
N ILE A 648 6.75 -18.13 -7.82
CA ILE A 648 7.31 -16.85 -8.26
C ILE A 648 7.50 -15.97 -7.03
N ASN A 649 8.74 -15.81 -6.59
CA ASN A 649 9.10 -15.04 -5.42
C ASN A 649 9.26 -13.54 -5.77
N PRO A 650 8.32 -12.67 -5.33
CA PRO A 650 8.41 -11.23 -5.62
C PRO A 650 9.59 -10.55 -4.92
N LEU A 651 10.17 -11.15 -3.88
CA LEU A 651 11.35 -10.60 -3.20
C LEU A 651 12.56 -10.58 -4.14
N GLY A 652 12.75 -11.62 -4.96
CA GLY A 652 13.79 -11.65 -6.00
C GLY A 652 13.58 -10.60 -7.09
N ALA A 653 12.34 -10.28 -7.45
CA ALA A 653 12.04 -9.18 -8.38
C ALA A 653 12.40 -7.80 -7.79
N SER A 654 12.18 -7.63 -6.49
CA SER A 654 12.47 -6.38 -5.77
C SER A 654 13.95 -6.20 -5.40
N GLY A 655 14.76 -7.26 -5.50
CA GLY A 655 16.16 -7.27 -5.04
C GLY A 655 16.33 -7.49 -3.52
N ARG A 656 15.25 -7.69 -2.77
CA ARG A 656 15.29 -8.11 -1.35
C ARG A 656 15.65 -9.58 -1.18
N GLY A 657 15.31 -10.41 -2.17
CA GLY A 657 15.70 -11.81 -2.26
C GLY A 657 16.71 -12.05 -3.38
N ASP A 658 17.27 -13.25 -3.41
CA ASP A 658 18.25 -13.71 -4.40
C ASP A 658 17.64 -14.45 -5.60
N MET A 659 16.40 -14.94 -5.47
CA MET A 659 15.72 -15.75 -6.50
C MET A 659 14.32 -15.23 -6.86
N LEU A 660 14.03 -15.15 -8.16
CA LEU A 660 12.70 -14.82 -8.70
C LEU A 660 11.81 -16.08 -8.87
N PHE A 661 12.40 -17.19 -9.29
CA PHE A 661 11.76 -18.50 -9.32
C PHE A 661 12.38 -19.28 -8.19
N ASP A 662 11.57 -19.56 -7.18
CA ASP A 662 12.04 -20.07 -5.90
C ASP A 662 11.28 -21.36 -5.54
N GLU A 663 11.79 -22.07 -4.54
CA GLU A 663 11.23 -23.31 -4.00
C GLU A 663 10.80 -23.10 -2.56
N THR A 664 9.70 -23.73 -2.14
CA THR A 664 9.31 -23.76 -0.72
C THR A 664 10.34 -24.49 0.13
N GLY A 665 10.47 -24.08 1.39
CA GLY A 665 11.50 -24.61 2.28
C GLY A 665 11.56 -23.91 3.63
N ILE A 666 12.59 -24.22 4.42
CA ILE A 666 12.81 -23.64 5.75
C ILE A 666 14.10 -22.83 5.73
N ARG A 667 13.99 -21.57 6.10
CA ARG A 667 15.11 -20.69 6.43
C ARG A 667 15.41 -20.82 7.92
N ILE A 668 16.66 -21.09 8.26
CA ILE A 668 17.11 -21.20 9.66
C ILE A 668 17.84 -19.93 10.03
N HIS A 669 17.31 -19.22 11.03
CA HIS A 669 17.81 -17.89 11.39
C HIS A 669 18.98 -17.96 12.38
N TRP A 670 18.80 -18.66 13.49
CA TRP A 670 19.82 -18.88 14.52
C TRP A 670 19.41 -20.02 15.47
N ILE A 671 20.37 -20.43 16.29
CA ILE A 671 20.13 -21.26 17.47
C ILE A 671 20.34 -20.39 18.71
N GLU A 672 19.36 -20.36 19.61
CA GLU A 672 19.39 -19.68 20.90
C GLU A 672 19.77 -20.71 21.97
N ILE A 673 20.85 -20.48 22.73
CA ILE A 673 21.23 -21.29 23.88
C ILE A 673 20.95 -20.48 25.14
N ILE A 674 20.09 -20.99 26.00
CA ILE A 674 19.63 -20.29 27.20
C ILE A 674 20.33 -20.89 28.41
N TYR A 675 20.97 -20.05 29.22
CA TYR A 675 21.66 -20.41 30.46
C TYR A 675 20.97 -19.82 31.68
N LEU A 676 21.17 -20.47 32.83
CA LEU A 676 20.88 -19.87 34.13
C LEU A 676 22.11 -19.07 34.57
N ALA A 677 21.92 -17.77 34.84
CA ALA A 677 22.98 -16.82 35.17
C ALA A 677 23.61 -16.99 36.56
#